data_AF-A0A6A4TQ96-F1
#
_entry.id   AF-A0A6A4TQ96-F1
#
_cell.length_a   1.000
_cell.length_b   1.000
_cell.length_c   1.000
_cell.angle_alpha   90.00
_cell.angle_beta   90.00
_cell.angle_gamma   90.00
#
_symmetry.space_group_name_H-M   'P 1'
#
loop_
_entity.id
_entity.type
_entity.pdbx_description
1 polymer ?
#
loop_
_entity_poly.entity_id
_entity_poly.type
_entity_poly.pdbx_seq_one_letter_code
_entity_poly.pdbx_strand_id
1 'polypeptide(L)'
;MFSSTRCGRDGGDILDLYRLVLVLGDLHIPHRCNTLPAKFKKLLVPGKIQHILCTGNLCTKESYDYLKTLAGDVHIVRGDFDENLNYPEQKVVTVGQFKIGLIHGHQVIPWGDMASLALLQRQLDVDILISGHTHKFEAFENENKFYINPGSATGAYNALESNIIPSFVLMDIQASTVVTYVYQLIGDDVKILRVLRHETSGSEVSEPTGSSTGHDQAGERPDAPSPQNTFNTHEEQRLRRMPEELAVFLNVAPDATCATCEDGSLDVERLIQRSVCKHFPKPPAHLDKNLRKHLLDVQEAVLHELLRLGPLLEPEGLMGCLLEHYHCQTFDHLHCLLQNVTSTKNSFVLMHWVLHTYQSEEFLGHPDLQEMDTIKKVDDPLVNEWLGNAREKVLENLQKEVRGSLEKILQIAIGQQHCDNEEAYVRLHVDTIQCINAMHSEAQKICSELSGQLQEACFKELLIFVRRYTAEQTEALQKKAKMDKPETIHFLKTLTACKKLKQYVQTKGKGIEPSLLKEMVEMLENMEACALDLLMGIVAGIAKSHLTQYFKSDSRRFLLFRVVEEYFPKLSYGVDEQKKVMDEAYELIARIYVEHLVQNKQSVLKKRWSPNVGQTVAEDAKHLHTIISHLAPGVQQFNLILLKVTEILECNSIEALKITVASMQAQSLTKSEDGVFLITLLRWKGLNNWEVKEVLDALPPDLQPRPDPDDQQMTNTSWYSCFIFW
;
A
#
# COMPACT_ATOMS: atom_id res chain seq x y z
N MET A 1 22.80 52.56 39.17
CA MET A 1 23.94 52.57 40.12
C MET A 1 24.08 51.16 40.67
N PHE A 2 25.29 50.59 40.53
CA PHE A 2 25.95 49.51 41.30
C PHE A 2 25.07 48.36 41.89
N SER A 3 25.42 47.08 41.78
CA SER A 3 26.75 46.45 41.72
C SER A 3 26.65 45.00 41.26
N SER A 4 27.68 44.60 40.52
CA SER A 4 28.13 43.24 40.25
C SER A 4 28.45 42.48 41.54
N THR A 5 28.10 41.19 41.56
CA THR A 5 28.89 40.17 42.24
C THR A 5 28.92 38.91 41.37
N ARG A 6 30.06 38.69 40.71
CA ARG A 6 30.46 37.40 40.15
C ARG A 6 30.76 36.45 41.31
N CYS A 7 30.09 35.30 41.34
CA CYS A 7 30.55 34.07 41.98
C CYS A 7 30.38 33.00 40.90
N GLY A 8 31.44 32.54 40.26
CA GLY A 8 32.23 31.42 40.76
C GLY A 8 31.76 30.17 40.02
N ARG A 9 32.45 29.84 38.91
CA ARG A 9 32.29 28.57 38.19
C ARG A 9 32.71 27.45 39.15
N ASP A 10 31.74 26.65 39.56
CA ASP A 10 31.88 25.24 39.91
C ASP A 10 30.45 24.70 39.99
N GLY A 11 29.91 24.37 38.83
CA GLY A 11 28.57 23.81 38.65
C GLY A 11 28.62 22.75 37.57
N GLY A 12 29.50 21.76 37.75
CA GLY A 12 29.42 20.51 37.01
C GLY A 12 28.17 19.74 37.45
N ASP A 13 27.29 19.53 36.48
CA ASP A 13 26.50 18.31 36.30
C ASP A 13 25.57 17.85 37.43
N ILE A 14 24.61 18.70 37.81
CA ILE A 14 23.38 18.25 38.52
C ILE A 14 22.16 18.19 37.57
N LEU A 15 22.25 18.77 36.37
CA LEU A 15 21.18 18.72 35.36
C LEU A 15 21.16 17.43 34.51
N ASP A 16 22.11 16.52 34.72
CA ASP A 16 22.23 15.28 33.93
C ASP A 16 21.51 14.06 34.54
N LEU A 17 20.80 14.23 35.67
CA LEU A 17 20.13 13.10 36.35
C LEU A 17 18.73 12.75 35.83
N TYR A 18 18.04 13.66 35.13
CA TYR A 18 16.66 13.46 34.68
C TYR A 18 16.49 13.99 33.25
N ARG A 19 16.23 13.10 32.29
CA ARG A 19 15.94 13.49 30.90
C ARG A 19 14.55 13.01 30.50
N LEU A 20 13.67 13.97 30.23
CA LEU A 20 12.32 13.75 29.72
C LEU A 20 12.36 13.72 28.19
N VAL A 21 12.04 12.55 27.63
CA VAL A 21 12.05 12.27 26.20
C VAL A 21 10.62 12.05 25.71
N LEU A 22 10.20 12.80 24.70
CA LEU A 22 8.92 12.59 24.03
C LEU A 22 9.11 11.67 22.83
N VAL A 23 8.29 10.63 22.73
CA VAL A 23 8.27 9.69 21.63
C VAL A 23 6.90 9.74 20.95
N LEU A 24 6.87 10.02 19.66
CA LEU A 24 5.65 10.15 18.86
C LEU A 24 5.92 9.87 17.38
N GLY A 25 4.87 9.73 16.58
CA GLY A 25 5.00 9.64 15.13
C GLY A 25 3.66 9.33 14.50
N ASP A 26 3.68 8.98 13.22
CA ASP A 26 2.46 8.66 12.45
C ASP A 26 1.42 9.77 12.58
N LEU A 27 1.86 11.02 12.38
CA LEU A 27 1.01 12.21 12.42
C LEU A 27 0.13 12.28 11.18
N HIS A 28 0.72 12.00 10.01
CA HIS A 28 0.09 12.09 8.69
C HIS A 28 -0.63 13.42 8.44
N ILE A 29 0.01 14.54 8.80
CA ILE A 29 -0.57 15.87 8.58
C ILE A 29 -0.02 16.47 7.28
N PRO A 30 -0.85 16.74 6.25
CA PRO A 30 -2.32 16.78 6.27
C PRO A 30 -3.01 15.50 5.72
N HIS A 31 -2.26 14.52 5.23
CA HIS A 31 -2.79 13.43 4.39
C HIS A 31 -3.87 12.54 5.04
N ARG A 32 -3.78 12.27 6.34
CA ARG A 32 -4.77 11.45 7.08
C ARG A 32 -5.40 12.17 8.26
N CYS A 33 -4.79 13.25 8.74
CA CYS A 33 -5.28 14.07 9.84
C CYS A 33 -4.93 15.53 9.59
N ASN A 34 -5.77 16.46 10.03
CA ASN A 34 -5.54 17.90 9.84
C ASN A 34 -4.76 18.55 11.00
N THR A 35 -4.74 17.93 12.19
CA THR A 35 -4.03 18.45 13.36
C THR A 35 -3.86 17.39 14.45
N LEU A 36 -2.88 17.59 15.35
CA LEU A 36 -2.83 16.91 16.65
C LEU A 36 -4.08 17.22 17.50
N PRO A 37 -4.60 16.23 18.27
CA PRO A 37 -5.71 16.44 19.19
C PRO A 37 -5.50 17.60 20.16
N ALA A 38 -6.55 18.39 20.40
CA ALA A 38 -6.45 19.59 21.23
C ALA A 38 -5.99 19.30 22.67
N LYS A 39 -6.39 18.16 23.24
CA LYS A 39 -5.96 17.74 24.58
C LYS A 39 -4.46 17.40 24.61
N PHE A 40 -3.92 16.79 23.56
CA PHE A 40 -2.48 16.52 23.45
C PHE A 40 -1.67 17.81 23.29
N LYS A 41 -2.11 18.75 22.44
CA LYS A 41 -1.46 20.07 22.31
C LYS A 41 -1.37 20.83 23.64
N LYS A 42 -2.38 20.71 24.51
CA LYS A 42 -2.35 21.34 25.85
C LYS A 42 -1.36 20.69 26.82
N LEU A 43 -1.05 19.41 26.64
CA LEU A 43 -0.10 18.66 27.46
C LEU A 43 1.35 18.87 27.00
N LEU A 44 1.55 19.03 25.70
CA LEU A 44 2.86 19.26 25.08
C LEU A 44 3.25 20.74 25.19
N VAL A 45 3.78 21.13 26.35
CA VAL A 45 4.22 22.50 26.63
C VAL A 45 5.75 22.63 26.43
N PRO A 46 6.23 23.68 25.73
CA PRO A 46 7.66 23.94 25.56
C PRO A 46 8.44 24.05 26.87
N GLY A 47 9.72 23.67 26.84
CA GLY A 47 10.67 23.90 27.94
C GLY A 47 10.74 22.82 29.01
N LYS A 48 9.88 21.78 28.95
CA LYS A 48 9.94 20.61 29.84
C LYS A 48 10.58 19.37 29.19
N ILE A 49 10.52 19.27 27.87
CA ILE A 49 10.95 18.11 27.08
C ILE A 49 12.33 18.42 26.51
N GLN A 50 13.33 17.57 26.76
CA GLN A 50 14.70 17.78 26.29
C GLN A 50 14.93 17.19 24.90
N HIS A 51 14.40 15.98 24.66
CA HIS A 51 14.55 15.27 23.39
C HIS A 51 13.19 14.85 22.82
N ILE A 52 13.04 14.93 21.50
CA ILE A 52 11.91 14.35 20.77
C ILE A 52 12.44 13.27 19.84
N LEU A 53 11.90 12.06 19.95
CA LEU A 53 12.14 10.93 19.07
C LEU A 53 10.89 10.69 18.23
N CYS A 54 11.00 10.96 16.94
CA CYS A 54 9.88 10.86 16.01
C CYS A 54 10.05 9.68 15.05
N THR A 55 9.11 8.74 15.06
CA THR A 55 9.16 7.56 14.19
C THR A 55 8.87 7.87 12.72
N GLY A 56 8.52 9.11 12.34
CA GLY A 56 8.27 9.50 10.94
C GLY A 56 6.78 9.72 10.64
N ASN A 57 6.45 9.85 9.35
CA ASN A 57 5.13 10.23 8.83
C ASN A 57 4.65 11.58 9.40
N LEU A 58 5.53 12.58 9.35
CA LEU A 58 5.24 13.99 9.68
C LEU A 58 4.53 14.70 8.52
N CYS A 59 4.95 14.38 7.29
CA CYS A 59 4.44 14.83 6.00
C CYS A 59 4.59 16.33 5.67
N THR A 60 4.63 17.22 6.66
CA THR A 60 4.77 18.67 6.46
C THR A 60 5.93 19.29 7.22
N LYS A 61 6.51 20.36 6.65
CA LYS A 61 7.53 21.15 7.32
C LYS A 61 6.97 21.86 8.56
N GLU A 62 5.70 22.27 8.51
CA GLU A 62 4.99 22.90 9.62
C GLU A 62 4.91 21.95 10.84
N SER A 63 4.70 20.65 10.61
CA SER A 63 4.70 19.64 11.67
C SER A 63 6.09 19.46 12.29
N TYR A 64 7.15 19.51 11.48
CA TYR A 64 8.53 19.54 11.95
C TYR A 64 8.84 20.79 12.79
N ASP A 65 8.48 21.97 12.27
CA ASP A 65 8.72 23.25 12.93
C ASP A 65 7.97 23.31 14.27
N TYR A 66 6.76 22.76 14.34
CA TYR A 66 6.02 22.60 15.60
C TYR A 66 6.81 21.76 16.63
N LEU A 67 7.35 20.61 16.25
CA LEU A 67 8.16 19.79 17.17
C LEU A 67 9.42 20.55 17.65
N LYS A 68 10.03 21.35 16.79
CA LYS A 68 11.16 22.22 17.15
C LYS A 68 10.78 23.34 18.13
N THR A 69 9.52 23.75 18.20
CA THR A 69 9.06 24.66 19.26
C THR A 69 8.95 23.98 20.63
N LEU A 70 8.77 22.66 20.67
CA LEU A 70 8.60 21.89 21.91
C LEU A 70 9.95 21.54 22.56
N ALA A 71 10.94 21.15 21.76
CA ALA A 71 12.28 20.81 22.22
C ALA A 71 13.36 21.23 21.22
N GLY A 72 14.54 21.61 21.73
CA GLY A 72 15.69 21.97 20.89
C GLY A 72 16.27 20.77 20.14
N ASP A 73 16.28 19.60 20.77
CA ASP A 73 16.82 18.38 20.19
C ASP A 73 15.71 17.45 19.67
N VAL A 74 15.66 17.30 18.34
CA VAL A 74 14.60 16.57 17.64
C VAL A 74 15.25 15.60 16.68
N HIS A 75 14.96 14.32 16.86
CA HIS A 75 15.45 13.23 16.04
C HIS A 75 14.29 12.58 15.32
N ILE A 76 14.41 12.44 14.00
CA ILE A 76 13.37 11.91 13.13
C ILE A 76 14.01 10.84 12.26
N VAL A 77 13.24 9.80 12.00
CA VAL A 77 13.48 8.83 10.94
C VAL A 77 12.39 8.92 9.89
N ARG A 78 12.70 8.44 8.69
CA ARG A 78 11.84 8.57 7.52
C ARG A 78 10.66 7.59 7.58
N GLY A 79 9.45 8.12 7.50
CA GLY A 79 8.24 7.33 7.24
C GLY A 79 7.98 7.12 5.75
N ASP A 80 7.13 6.15 5.43
CA ASP A 80 6.74 5.80 4.06
C ASP A 80 5.91 6.90 3.36
N PHE A 81 5.32 7.82 4.14
CA PHE A 81 4.62 9.02 3.66
C PHE A 81 5.45 10.31 3.78
N ASP A 82 6.71 10.26 4.20
CA ASP A 82 7.58 11.44 4.24
C ASP A 82 8.32 11.64 2.90
N GLU A 83 7.99 12.74 2.21
CA GLU A 83 8.66 13.14 0.96
C GLU A 83 10.08 13.67 1.15
N ASN A 84 10.44 14.09 2.37
CA ASN A 84 11.77 14.60 2.68
C ASN A 84 12.81 13.48 2.76
N LEU A 85 13.55 13.28 1.66
CA LEU A 85 14.60 12.27 1.53
C LEU A 85 15.82 12.48 2.45
N ASN A 86 15.92 13.62 3.15
CA ASN A 86 17.02 13.88 4.08
C ASN A 86 16.84 13.22 5.45
N TYR A 87 15.65 12.69 5.75
CA TYR A 87 15.45 11.91 6.98
C TYR A 87 16.10 10.54 6.84
N PRO A 88 16.90 10.09 7.83
CA PRO A 88 17.53 8.78 7.77
C PRO A 88 16.48 7.67 7.96
N GLU A 89 16.72 6.51 7.34
CA GLU A 89 15.85 5.33 7.49
C GLU A 89 15.89 4.76 8.92
N GLN A 90 17.05 4.84 9.57
CA GLN A 90 17.28 4.40 10.94
C GLN A 90 18.21 5.38 11.66
N LYS A 91 18.06 5.51 12.98
CA LYS A 91 18.91 6.40 13.78
C LYS A 91 19.15 5.81 15.16
N VAL A 92 20.38 5.92 15.65
CA VAL A 92 20.74 5.56 17.03
C VAL A 92 21.09 6.84 17.78
N VAL A 93 20.49 7.00 18.97
CA VAL A 93 20.67 8.17 19.84
C VAL A 93 20.99 7.67 21.25
N THR A 94 21.99 8.28 21.89
CA THR A 94 22.32 7.99 23.29
C THR A 94 21.69 9.03 24.20
N VAL A 95 20.85 8.60 25.14
CA VAL A 95 20.22 9.47 26.15
C VAL A 95 20.51 8.90 27.54
N GLY A 96 21.30 9.63 28.34
CA GLY A 96 21.86 9.07 29.57
C GLY A 96 22.80 7.91 29.24
N GLN A 97 22.62 6.76 29.91
CA GLN A 97 23.38 5.53 29.63
C GLN A 97 22.71 4.62 28.57
N PHE A 98 21.48 4.93 28.15
CA PHE A 98 20.74 4.08 27.23
C PHE A 98 21.03 4.44 25.78
N LYS A 99 21.31 3.41 24.97
CA LYS A 99 21.35 3.52 23.52
C LYS A 99 19.96 3.24 22.95
N ILE A 100 19.40 4.21 22.24
CA ILE A 100 18.03 4.16 21.72
C ILE A 100 18.09 4.08 20.20
N GLY A 101 17.60 2.97 19.64
CA GLY A 101 17.37 2.81 18.21
C GLY A 101 16.01 3.36 17.82
N LEU A 102 15.95 4.08 16.72
CA LEU A 102 14.74 4.67 16.17
C LEU A 102 14.59 4.24 14.72
N ILE A 103 13.42 3.71 14.39
CA ILE A 103 13.01 3.30 13.04
C ILE A 103 11.54 3.61 12.82
N HIS A 104 11.12 3.70 11.55
CA HIS A 104 9.70 3.86 11.27
C HIS A 104 8.93 2.56 11.43
N GLY A 105 9.52 1.42 11.10
CA GLY A 105 8.84 0.11 11.22
C GLY A 105 8.23 -0.40 9.91
N HIS A 106 7.98 0.46 8.91
CA HIS A 106 7.62 0.00 7.56
C HIS A 106 8.70 -0.90 6.93
N GLN A 107 9.95 -0.73 7.38
CA GLN A 107 11.10 -1.52 6.97
C GLN A 107 11.09 -2.94 7.54
N VAL A 108 10.32 -3.21 8.61
CA VAL A 108 10.36 -4.45 9.38
C VAL A 108 9.17 -5.33 9.02
N ILE A 109 9.41 -6.51 8.44
CA ILE A 109 8.34 -7.37 7.90
C ILE A 109 8.41 -8.80 8.48
N PRO A 110 7.34 -9.28 9.15
CA PRO A 110 6.01 -8.69 9.28
C PRO A 110 6.03 -7.45 10.19
N TRP A 111 5.17 -6.48 9.89
CA TRP A 111 5.06 -5.26 10.66
C TRP A 111 4.69 -5.57 12.12
N GLY A 112 5.45 -5.01 13.07
CA GLY A 112 5.25 -5.26 14.50
C GLY A 112 5.69 -6.64 14.99
N ASP A 113 6.38 -7.44 14.17
CA ASP A 113 6.85 -8.76 14.59
C ASP A 113 8.05 -8.70 15.53
N MET A 114 7.94 -9.46 16.61
CA MET A 114 8.92 -9.47 17.67
C MET A 114 10.29 -9.99 17.27
N ALA A 115 10.34 -11.10 16.53
CA ALA A 115 11.61 -11.68 16.14
C ALA A 115 12.38 -10.76 15.19
N SER A 116 11.66 -10.10 14.27
CA SER A 116 12.22 -9.14 13.32
C SER A 116 12.73 -7.87 14.02
N LEU A 117 11.97 -7.34 14.98
CA LEU A 117 12.40 -6.21 15.80
C LEU A 117 13.61 -6.57 16.68
N ALA A 118 13.66 -7.78 17.23
CA ALA A 118 14.81 -8.25 18.01
C ALA A 118 16.08 -8.39 17.18
N LEU A 119 15.98 -8.87 15.93
CA LEU A 119 17.13 -8.91 15.02
C LEU A 119 17.69 -7.51 14.77
N LEU A 120 16.81 -6.55 14.47
CA LEU A 120 17.22 -5.18 14.20
C LEU A 120 17.78 -4.49 15.45
N GLN A 121 17.20 -4.75 16.62
CA GLN A 121 17.72 -4.29 17.90
C GLN A 121 19.16 -4.77 18.10
N ARG A 122 19.45 -6.06 17.84
CA ARG A 122 20.81 -6.62 17.93
C ARG A 122 21.75 -6.03 16.88
N GLN A 123 21.29 -5.86 15.65
CA GLN A 123 22.07 -5.24 14.57
C GLN A 123 22.48 -3.80 14.90
N LEU A 124 21.58 -3.02 15.53
CA LEU A 124 21.86 -1.66 15.97
C LEU A 124 22.57 -1.59 17.32
N ASP A 125 22.63 -2.72 18.04
CA ASP A 125 23.19 -2.86 19.38
C ASP A 125 22.58 -1.82 20.34
N VAL A 126 21.25 -1.79 20.48
CA VAL A 126 20.52 -0.76 21.27
C VAL A 126 19.80 -1.31 22.49
N ASP A 127 19.71 -0.55 23.57
CA ASP A 127 19.00 -0.97 24.79
C ASP A 127 17.49 -0.79 24.70
N ILE A 128 17.07 0.19 23.91
CA ILE A 128 15.67 0.51 23.63
C ILE A 128 15.50 0.60 22.12
N LEU A 129 14.58 -0.17 21.54
CA LEU A 129 14.20 -0.03 20.13
C LEU A 129 12.82 0.64 20.04
N ILE A 130 12.75 1.75 19.33
CA ILE A 130 11.52 2.49 19.05
C ILE A 130 11.14 2.27 17.59
N SER A 131 9.93 1.76 17.36
CA SER A 131 9.34 1.54 16.03
C SER A 131 7.96 2.17 15.92
N GLY A 132 7.51 2.52 14.70
CA GLY A 132 6.18 3.08 14.42
C GLY A 132 5.40 2.21 13.43
N HIS A 133 4.68 2.86 12.51
CA HIS A 133 4.02 2.27 11.32
C HIS A 133 2.81 1.37 11.59
N THR A 134 2.73 0.67 12.72
CA THR A 134 1.55 -0.16 13.04
C THR A 134 0.36 0.65 13.57
N HIS A 135 0.61 1.91 13.98
CA HIS A 135 -0.34 2.82 14.64
C HIS A 135 -0.94 2.26 15.95
N LYS A 136 -0.37 1.17 16.47
CA LYS A 136 -0.79 0.51 17.70
C LYS A 136 0.28 0.75 18.76
N PHE A 137 -0.13 1.35 19.87
CA PHE A 137 0.75 1.51 21.01
C PHE A 137 1.15 0.13 21.58
N GLU A 138 2.45 -0.09 21.74
CA GLU A 138 3.01 -1.28 22.38
C GLU A 138 4.25 -0.87 23.20
N ALA A 139 4.37 -1.38 24.43
CA ALA A 139 5.60 -1.24 25.22
C ALA A 139 5.79 -2.49 26.06
N PHE A 140 6.89 -3.20 25.83
CA PHE A 140 7.16 -4.47 26.50
C PHE A 140 8.67 -4.76 26.50
N GLU A 141 9.06 -5.71 27.34
CA GLU A 141 10.44 -6.19 27.46
C GLU A 141 10.58 -7.56 26.80
N ASN A 142 11.67 -7.75 26.05
CA ASN A 142 12.05 -9.03 25.46
C ASN A 142 13.57 -9.17 25.49
N GLU A 143 14.07 -10.29 26.01
CA GLU A 143 15.52 -10.57 26.15
C GLU A 143 16.32 -9.43 26.84
N ASN A 144 15.80 -8.89 27.94
CA ASN A 144 16.37 -7.75 28.68
C ASN A 144 16.52 -6.46 27.86
N LYS A 145 15.84 -6.35 26.70
CA LYS A 145 15.77 -5.16 25.86
C LYS A 145 14.34 -4.64 25.79
N PHE A 146 14.18 -3.33 25.64
CA PHE A 146 12.87 -2.70 25.71
C PHE A 146 12.43 -2.20 24.35
N TYR A 147 11.17 -2.46 24.02
CA TYR A 147 10.60 -2.14 22.72
C TYR A 147 9.42 -1.21 22.94
N ILE A 148 9.38 -0.12 22.17
CA ILE A 148 8.32 0.88 22.29
C ILE A 148 7.81 1.20 20.89
N ASN A 149 6.50 1.12 20.74
CA ASN A 149 5.77 1.74 19.65
C ASN A 149 4.85 2.81 20.22
N PRO A 150 5.04 4.10 19.88
CA PRO A 150 4.23 5.17 20.45
C PRO A 150 2.77 5.18 19.95
N GLY A 151 2.45 4.37 18.93
CA GLY A 151 1.18 4.46 18.19
C GLY A 151 1.12 5.69 17.29
N SER A 152 -0.08 6.06 16.86
CA SER A 152 -0.29 7.30 16.08
C SER A 152 -0.60 8.48 16.98
N ALA A 153 0.19 9.56 16.88
CA ALA A 153 0.00 10.78 17.67
C ALA A 153 -1.32 11.50 17.37
N THR A 154 -1.84 11.35 16.15
CA THR A 154 -3.10 11.96 15.71
C THR A 154 -4.28 11.00 15.76
N GLY A 155 -4.02 9.69 15.82
CA GLY A 155 -5.03 8.65 15.57
C GLY A 155 -5.30 8.43 14.08
N ALA A 156 -4.34 8.76 13.22
CA ALA A 156 -4.43 8.54 11.79
C ALA A 156 -4.72 7.06 11.48
N TYR A 157 -5.55 6.81 10.46
CA TYR A 157 -5.91 5.44 10.04
C TYR A 157 -4.71 4.60 9.60
N ASN A 158 -4.77 3.29 9.81
CA ASN A 158 -3.83 2.28 9.33
C ASN A 158 -4.58 1.01 8.89
N ALA A 159 -4.17 0.40 7.79
CA ALA A 159 -4.82 -0.80 7.25
C ALA A 159 -4.75 -2.03 8.17
N LEU A 160 -3.81 -2.05 9.11
CA LEU A 160 -3.54 -3.18 10.01
C LEU A 160 -4.35 -3.14 11.31
N GLU A 161 -4.87 -1.98 11.71
CA GLU A 161 -5.52 -1.77 13.00
C GLU A 161 -6.86 -1.08 12.83
N SER A 162 -7.94 -1.71 13.32
CA SER A 162 -9.30 -1.22 13.11
C SER A 162 -9.75 -0.19 14.16
N ASN A 163 -9.10 -0.19 15.33
CA ASN A 163 -9.42 0.72 16.44
C ASN A 163 -8.18 1.49 16.89
N ILE A 164 -7.81 2.52 16.13
CA ILE A 164 -6.62 3.32 16.42
C ILE A 164 -6.95 4.36 17.48
N ILE A 165 -6.21 4.29 18.57
CA ILE A 165 -6.33 5.22 19.70
C ILE A 165 -5.18 6.22 19.60
N PRO A 166 -5.47 7.54 19.45
CA PRO A 166 -4.42 8.55 19.43
C PRO A 166 -3.54 8.41 20.67
N SER A 167 -2.22 8.32 20.47
CA SER A 167 -1.29 8.05 21.55
C SER A 167 0.11 8.62 21.34
N PHE A 168 0.78 8.92 22.44
CA PHE A 168 2.21 9.24 22.46
C PHE A 168 2.82 8.77 23.78
N VAL A 169 4.15 8.73 23.82
CA VAL A 169 4.90 8.23 24.97
C VAL A 169 5.83 9.30 25.51
N LEU A 170 5.88 9.45 26.83
CA LEU A 170 6.89 10.22 27.55
C LEU A 170 7.76 9.27 28.35
N MET A 171 9.05 9.25 28.06
CA MET A 171 10.04 8.51 28.84
C MET A 171 10.75 9.47 29.79
N ASP A 172 10.78 9.09 31.07
CA ASP A 172 11.61 9.71 32.09
C ASP A 172 12.81 8.80 32.33
N ILE A 173 13.97 9.23 31.83
CA ILE A 173 15.22 8.47 31.89
C ILE A 173 16.05 9.04 33.04
N GLN A 174 16.33 8.19 34.04
CA GLN A 174 17.06 8.53 35.24
C GLN A 174 18.13 7.47 35.53
N ALA A 175 19.41 7.84 35.47
CA ALA A 175 20.53 6.92 35.66
C ALA A 175 20.30 5.57 34.92
N SER A 176 20.01 4.50 35.66
CA SER A 176 19.76 3.13 35.18
C SER A 176 18.29 2.71 35.06
N THR A 177 17.36 3.67 35.08
CA THR A 177 15.91 3.40 35.05
C THR A 177 15.21 4.22 33.97
N VAL A 178 14.21 3.60 33.34
CA VAL A 178 13.34 4.25 32.36
C VAL A 178 11.90 4.07 32.78
N VAL A 179 11.23 5.18 33.09
CA VAL A 179 9.80 5.21 33.37
C VAL A 179 9.07 5.70 32.14
N THR A 180 8.19 4.87 31.59
CA THR A 180 7.45 5.16 30.36
C THR A 180 6.00 5.51 30.70
N TYR A 181 5.60 6.73 30.40
CA TYR A 181 4.23 7.24 30.55
C TYR A 181 3.56 7.28 29.18
N VAL A 182 2.49 6.52 29.03
CA VAL A 182 1.75 6.38 27.78
C VAL A 182 0.48 7.20 27.89
N TYR A 183 0.30 8.14 26.98
CA TYR A 183 -0.90 8.97 26.91
C TYR A 183 -1.77 8.44 25.77
N GLN A 184 -2.99 8.05 26.08
CA GLN A 184 -3.97 7.58 25.11
C GLN A 184 -5.24 8.43 25.19
N LEU A 185 -5.80 8.83 24.05
CA LEU A 185 -7.06 9.56 23.98
C LEU A 185 -8.21 8.58 23.70
N ILE A 186 -8.96 8.21 24.73
CA ILE A 186 -10.09 7.27 24.60
C ILE A 186 -11.39 8.04 24.75
N GLY A 187 -12.16 8.11 23.67
CA GLY A 187 -13.29 9.04 23.58
C GLY A 187 -12.76 10.47 23.63
N ASP A 188 -13.22 11.23 24.61
CA ASP A 188 -12.65 12.56 24.88
C ASP A 188 -11.58 12.54 25.98
N ASP A 189 -11.39 11.48 26.76
CA ASP A 189 -10.53 11.54 27.95
C ASP A 189 -9.11 11.04 27.71
N VAL A 190 -8.13 11.75 28.29
CA VAL A 190 -6.72 11.35 28.25
C VAL A 190 -6.46 10.38 29.40
N LYS A 191 -6.16 9.13 29.06
CA LYS A 191 -5.71 8.12 30.01
C LYS A 191 -4.19 8.02 30.01
N ILE A 192 -3.63 7.80 31.20
CA ILE A 192 -2.19 7.65 31.39
C ILE A 192 -1.92 6.24 31.90
N LEU A 193 -1.13 5.47 31.15
CA LEU A 193 -0.60 4.18 31.60
C LEU A 193 0.88 4.36 31.96
N ARG A 194 1.32 3.78 33.07
CA ARG A 194 2.72 3.84 33.53
C ARG A 194 3.34 2.45 33.38
N VAL A 195 4.43 2.37 32.62
CA VAL A 195 5.26 1.17 32.44
C VAL A 195 6.65 1.47 33.02
N LEU A 196 7.20 0.55 33.80
CA LEU A 196 8.47 0.74 34.53
C LEU A 196 9.51 -0.27 34.03
N ARG A 197 10.72 0.21 33.70
CA ARG A 197 11.90 -0.61 33.45
C ARG A 197 13.04 -0.23 34.40
N HIS A 198 13.69 -1.25 34.97
CA HIS A 198 14.90 -1.14 35.77
C HIS A 198 16.02 -1.95 35.12
N GLU A 199 17.19 -1.38 34.92
CA GLU A 199 18.36 -2.11 34.40
C GLU A 199 19.10 -2.79 35.56
N THR A 200 19.32 -4.11 35.48
CA THR A 200 20.13 -4.87 36.44
C THR A 200 21.56 -4.95 35.91
N SER A 201 22.53 -4.33 36.60
CA SER A 201 23.95 -4.42 36.25
C SER A 201 24.48 -5.86 36.45
N GLY A 202 25.10 -6.45 35.44
CA GLY A 202 25.67 -7.81 35.51
C GLY A 202 27.07 -7.87 36.14
N SER A 203 27.42 -9.03 36.72
CA SER A 203 28.72 -9.76 36.67
C SER A 203 28.78 -10.81 37.79
N GLU A 204 28.95 -12.09 37.45
CA GLU A 204 29.79 -13.02 38.23
C GLU A 204 30.32 -14.12 37.28
N VAL A 205 31.62 -14.04 37.00
CA VAL A 205 32.41 -15.05 36.29
C VAL A 205 32.82 -16.10 37.32
N SER A 206 32.46 -17.37 37.10
CA SER A 206 32.94 -18.50 37.90
C SER A 206 34.08 -19.23 37.18
N GLU A 207 35.28 -19.14 37.74
CA GLU A 207 36.43 -19.98 37.40
C GLU A 207 36.18 -21.44 37.80
N PRO A 208 36.65 -22.45 37.06
CA PRO A 208 36.73 -23.81 37.57
C PRO A 208 38.03 -24.01 38.35
N THR A 209 37.85 -24.32 39.64
CA THR A 209 38.86 -24.76 40.60
C THR A 209 39.59 -26.02 40.13
N GLY A 210 40.93 -25.96 40.14
CA GLY A 210 41.78 -27.14 40.08
C GLY A 210 41.77 -27.92 41.40
N SER A 211 41.94 -29.23 41.30
CA SER A 211 42.38 -30.07 42.41
C SER A 211 43.35 -31.16 41.92
N SER A 212 44.56 -31.04 42.42
CA SER A 212 45.70 -31.96 42.38
C SER A 212 45.45 -33.29 43.10
N THR A 213 46.13 -34.35 42.66
CA THR A 213 46.91 -35.36 43.42
C THR A 213 47.24 -36.52 42.46
N GLY A 214 48.43 -37.10 42.30
CA GLY A 214 49.73 -37.04 42.96
C GLY A 214 50.44 -38.40 42.73
N HIS A 215 51.75 -38.38 42.41
CA HIS A 215 52.80 -39.42 42.64
C HIS A 215 52.63 -40.84 42.02
N ASP A 216 53.62 -41.59 41.53
CA ASP A 216 55.09 -41.56 41.62
C ASP A 216 55.78 -42.40 40.50
N GLN A 217 57.02 -41.99 40.16
CA GLN A 217 58.28 -42.69 39.79
C GLN A 217 58.25 -44.14 39.23
N ALA A 218 58.86 -44.51 38.08
CA ALA A 218 60.24 -44.44 37.53
C ALA A 218 61.03 -45.77 37.65
N GLY A 219 61.68 -46.17 36.53
CA GLY A 219 62.70 -47.24 36.38
C GLY A 219 62.18 -48.51 35.66
N GLU A 220 62.85 -49.19 34.72
CA GLU A 220 64.16 -49.11 34.05
C GLU A 220 64.06 -50.00 32.77
N ARG A 221 64.81 -49.67 31.71
CA ARG A 221 65.12 -50.52 30.54
C ARG A 221 66.47 -51.24 30.80
N PRO A 222 66.79 -52.42 30.22
CA PRO A 222 67.14 -52.59 28.79
C PRO A 222 66.76 -54.00 28.24
N ASP A 223 66.88 -54.44 26.98
CA ASP A 223 67.73 -54.20 25.81
C ASP A 223 66.99 -54.64 24.54
N ALA A 224 67.37 -54.10 23.38
CA ALA A 224 66.92 -54.54 22.05
C ALA A 224 67.72 -55.77 21.56
N PRO A 225 67.16 -56.57 20.62
CA PRO A 225 67.55 -56.35 19.23
C PRO A 225 66.39 -56.49 18.21
N SER A 226 66.48 -55.68 17.15
CA SER A 226 65.72 -55.72 15.90
C SER A 226 66.40 -56.63 14.85
N PRO A 227 65.83 -56.85 13.63
CA PRO A 227 64.44 -56.79 13.18
C PRO A 227 64.04 -58.04 12.34
N GLN A 228 62.77 -58.46 12.36
CA GLN A 228 62.20 -59.26 11.25
C GLN A 228 60.75 -58.86 10.92
N ASN A 229 60.56 -58.56 9.64
CA ASN A 229 59.35 -58.31 8.87
C ASN A 229 58.03 -58.81 9.47
N THR A 230 57.09 -57.88 9.68
CA THR A 230 55.64 -58.13 9.70
C THR A 230 54.87 -56.86 9.31
N PHE A 231 55.21 -56.29 8.15
CA PHE A 231 54.28 -55.46 7.41
C PHE A 231 53.28 -56.40 6.73
N ASN A 232 52.06 -56.50 7.26
CA ASN A 232 50.81 -56.84 6.55
C ASN A 232 49.65 -57.20 7.49
N THR A 233 49.84 -57.25 8.81
CA THR A 233 48.75 -57.56 9.75
C THR A 233 48.03 -56.33 10.31
N HIS A 234 48.67 -55.15 10.25
CA HIS A 234 48.11 -53.92 10.83
C HIS A 234 47.13 -53.18 9.91
N GLU A 235 47.32 -53.17 8.58
CA GLU A 235 46.39 -52.54 7.64
C GLU A 235 45.10 -53.38 7.45
N GLU A 236 45.21 -54.70 7.35
CA GLU A 236 44.04 -55.59 7.24
C GLU A 236 43.19 -55.64 8.53
N GLN A 237 43.79 -55.45 9.70
CA GLN A 237 43.04 -55.27 10.97
C GLN A 237 42.44 -53.88 11.13
N ARG A 238 43.00 -52.84 10.49
CA ARG A 238 42.46 -51.46 10.50
C ARG A 238 41.21 -51.34 9.64
N LEU A 239 41.22 -51.93 8.44
CA LEU A 239 40.07 -51.98 7.53
C LEU A 239 38.89 -52.84 8.06
N ARG A 240 39.14 -53.84 8.91
CA ARG A 240 38.06 -54.65 9.55
C ARG A 240 37.43 -53.99 10.79
N ARG A 241 38.08 -53.02 11.43
CA ARG A 241 37.56 -52.29 12.63
C ARG A 241 36.86 -50.98 12.30
N MET A 242 37.08 -50.46 11.09
CA MET A 242 36.51 -49.18 10.65
C MET A 242 34.98 -49.06 10.80
N PRO A 243 34.13 -50.02 10.38
CA PRO A 243 32.67 -49.84 10.43
C PRO A 243 32.10 -49.73 11.86
N GLU A 244 32.67 -50.49 12.80
CA GLU A 244 32.24 -50.51 14.21
C GLU A 244 32.70 -49.24 14.95
N GLU A 245 33.94 -48.80 14.73
CA GLU A 245 34.46 -47.55 15.30
C GLU A 245 33.74 -46.33 14.69
N LEU A 246 33.48 -46.34 13.37
CA LEU A 246 32.74 -45.29 12.68
C LEU A 246 31.27 -45.24 13.11
N ALA A 247 30.61 -46.38 13.33
CA ALA A 247 29.24 -46.43 13.85
C ALA A 247 29.14 -45.77 15.24
N VAL A 248 30.15 -45.94 16.09
CA VAL A 248 30.25 -45.27 17.40
C VAL A 248 30.42 -43.75 17.22
N PHE A 249 31.32 -43.30 16.33
CA PHE A 249 31.52 -41.86 16.06
C PHE A 249 30.29 -41.18 15.43
N LEU A 250 29.58 -41.91 14.58
CA LEU A 250 28.32 -41.50 13.95
C LEU A 250 27.11 -41.64 14.88
N ASN A 251 27.31 -42.20 16.09
CA ASN A 251 26.26 -42.42 17.08
C ASN A 251 25.07 -43.23 16.49
N VAL A 252 25.34 -44.27 15.72
CA VAL A 252 24.35 -45.19 15.12
C VAL A 252 24.58 -46.60 15.66
N ALA A 253 23.52 -47.38 15.87
CA ALA A 253 23.65 -48.75 16.39
C ALA A 253 24.47 -49.63 15.42
N PRO A 254 25.53 -50.33 15.88
CA PRO A 254 26.43 -51.13 15.03
C PRO A 254 25.76 -52.37 14.44
N ASP A 255 24.66 -52.82 15.02
CA ASP A 255 23.87 -54.01 14.68
C ASP A 255 23.04 -53.90 13.38
N ALA A 256 23.35 -52.89 12.56
CA ALA A 256 22.73 -52.66 11.25
C ALA A 256 23.58 -53.05 10.04
N THR A 257 24.82 -53.49 10.24
CA THR A 257 25.67 -54.05 9.17
C THR A 257 25.22 -55.49 8.86
N CYS A 258 24.09 -55.64 8.16
CA CYS A 258 23.64 -56.95 7.70
C CYS A 258 23.32 -56.92 6.20
N ALA A 259 24.36 -57.09 5.39
CA ALA A 259 24.48 -58.12 4.36
C ALA A 259 25.67 -57.75 3.47
N THR A 260 26.63 -58.67 3.37
CA THR A 260 27.73 -58.63 2.40
C THR A 260 27.19 -58.35 1.00
N CYS A 261 27.51 -57.18 0.44
CA CYS A 261 27.46 -56.98 -1.00
C CYS A 261 28.73 -57.61 -1.58
N GLU A 262 28.60 -58.40 -2.64
CA GLU A 262 29.67 -59.22 -3.22
C GLU A 262 30.88 -58.43 -3.78
N ASP A 263 30.87 -57.09 -3.71
CA ASP A 263 31.91 -56.22 -4.25
C ASP A 263 32.68 -55.37 -3.21
N GLY A 264 32.50 -55.61 -1.91
CA GLY A 264 33.34 -55.00 -0.86
C GLY A 264 33.25 -53.47 -0.72
N SER A 265 32.37 -52.82 -1.48
CA SER A 265 32.11 -51.39 -1.51
C SER A 265 30.86 -51.03 -0.67
N LEU A 266 31.09 -50.30 0.44
CA LEU A 266 30.19 -49.45 1.24
C LEU A 266 29.01 -50.08 2.03
N ASP A 267 29.29 -50.42 3.31
CA ASP A 267 28.33 -50.30 4.44
C ASP A 267 28.41 -48.91 5.10
N VAL A 268 29.49 -48.17 4.83
CA VAL A 268 29.82 -46.86 5.40
C VAL A 268 28.86 -45.76 4.92
N GLU A 269 28.43 -45.79 3.65
CA GLU A 269 27.46 -44.83 3.11
C GLU A 269 26.13 -44.88 3.85
N ARG A 270 25.64 -46.09 4.10
CA ARG A 270 24.38 -46.31 4.83
C ARG A 270 24.49 -45.87 6.28
N LEU A 271 25.65 -46.03 6.91
CA LEU A 271 25.90 -45.53 8.27
C LEU A 271 25.92 -44.00 8.30
N ILE A 272 26.56 -43.36 7.31
CA ILE A 272 26.57 -41.89 7.14
C ILE A 272 25.14 -41.39 6.91
N GLN A 273 24.40 -41.96 5.96
CA GLN A 273 23.01 -41.59 5.67
C GLN A 273 22.11 -41.71 6.92
N ARG A 274 22.26 -42.78 7.71
CA ARG A 274 21.51 -42.94 8.97
C ARG A 274 21.89 -41.91 10.02
N SER A 275 23.17 -41.57 10.12
CA SER A 275 23.65 -40.52 11.01
C SER A 275 23.04 -39.17 10.62
N VAL A 276 23.08 -38.84 9.32
CA VAL A 276 22.47 -37.63 8.77
C VAL A 276 20.99 -37.57 9.13
N CYS A 277 20.21 -38.61 8.81
CA CYS A 277 18.78 -38.67 9.16
C CYS A 277 18.49 -38.58 10.67
N LYS A 278 19.39 -39.07 11.52
CA LYS A 278 19.22 -39.04 12.98
C LYS A 278 19.45 -37.63 13.56
N HIS A 279 20.47 -36.94 13.06
CA HIS A 279 20.90 -35.64 13.60
C HIS A 279 20.28 -34.45 12.86
N PHE A 280 19.59 -34.67 11.73
CA PHE A 280 18.92 -33.61 10.98
C PHE A 280 17.64 -33.12 11.67
N PRO A 281 17.43 -31.80 11.84
CA PRO A 281 16.23 -31.25 12.49
C PRO A 281 14.93 -31.56 11.74
N LYS A 282 13.87 -31.93 12.49
CA LYS A 282 12.54 -32.23 11.93
C LYS A 282 11.71 -30.96 11.68
N PRO A 283 10.81 -30.95 10.68
CA PRO A 283 9.95 -29.80 10.42
C PRO A 283 9.12 -29.37 11.65
N PRO A 284 8.92 -28.06 11.88
CA PRO A 284 8.16 -27.56 13.01
C PRO A 284 6.64 -27.69 12.78
N ALA A 285 5.87 -27.93 13.86
CA ALA A 285 4.41 -28.11 13.79
C ALA A 285 3.65 -26.89 13.26
N HIS A 286 4.14 -25.68 13.53
CA HIS A 286 3.62 -24.44 12.96
C HIS A 286 4.66 -23.81 12.03
N LEU A 287 4.75 -24.34 10.81
CA LEU A 287 5.77 -23.98 9.84
C LEU A 287 5.86 -22.48 9.60
N ASP A 288 4.74 -21.84 9.27
CA ASP A 288 4.76 -20.45 8.86
C ASP A 288 5.22 -19.47 9.97
N LYS A 289 5.07 -19.84 11.24
CA LYS A 289 5.51 -19.03 12.39
C LYS A 289 6.97 -19.30 12.78
N ASN A 290 7.44 -20.53 12.56
CA ASN A 290 8.73 -21.00 13.10
C ASN A 290 9.78 -21.22 12.01
N LEU A 291 9.47 -20.99 10.74
CA LEU A 291 10.35 -21.28 9.61
C LEU A 291 11.75 -20.68 9.77
N ARG A 292 11.86 -19.40 10.13
CA ARG A 292 13.17 -18.73 10.27
C ARG A 292 14.03 -19.36 11.36
N LYS A 293 13.42 -19.64 12.53
CA LYS A 293 14.10 -20.32 13.63
C LYS A 293 14.52 -21.73 13.20
N HIS A 294 13.64 -22.44 12.53
CA HIS A 294 13.93 -23.79 12.03
C HIS A 294 15.10 -23.81 11.03
N LEU A 295 15.20 -22.82 10.14
CA LEU A 295 16.32 -22.72 9.21
C LEU A 295 17.65 -22.45 9.93
N LEU A 296 17.64 -21.66 11.02
CA LEU A 296 18.81 -21.48 11.89
C LEU A 296 19.17 -22.79 12.59
N ASP A 297 18.19 -23.51 13.15
CA ASP A 297 18.41 -24.80 13.81
C ASP A 297 19.03 -25.82 12.82
N VAL A 298 18.59 -25.82 11.55
CA VAL A 298 19.18 -26.64 10.47
C VAL A 298 20.61 -26.23 10.17
N GLN A 299 20.88 -24.92 10.03
CA GLN A 299 22.21 -24.38 9.78
C GLN A 299 23.19 -24.80 10.88
N GLU A 300 22.82 -24.56 12.14
CA GLU A 300 23.65 -24.89 13.31
C GLU A 300 23.88 -26.40 13.43
N ALA A 301 22.84 -27.23 13.27
CA ALA A 301 22.96 -28.68 13.40
C ALA A 301 23.84 -29.29 12.31
N VAL A 302 23.69 -28.86 11.06
CA VAL A 302 24.50 -29.37 9.94
C VAL A 302 25.94 -28.90 10.07
N LEU A 303 26.18 -27.61 10.36
CA LEU A 303 27.54 -27.08 10.53
C LEU A 303 28.26 -27.77 11.70
N HIS A 304 27.57 -27.96 12.82
CA HIS A 304 28.13 -28.67 13.98
C HIS A 304 28.56 -30.10 13.63
N GLU A 305 27.73 -30.85 12.89
CA GLU A 305 28.09 -32.22 12.51
C GLU A 305 29.21 -32.28 11.47
N LEU A 306 29.26 -31.34 10.52
CA LEU A 306 30.35 -31.24 9.55
C LEU A 306 31.69 -30.95 10.24
N LEU A 307 31.71 -30.03 11.21
CA LEU A 307 32.93 -29.72 11.98
C LEU A 307 33.31 -30.85 12.94
N ARG A 308 32.33 -31.54 13.55
CA ARG A 308 32.56 -32.65 14.48
C ARG A 308 33.13 -33.89 13.77
N LEU A 309 32.57 -34.24 12.62
CA LEU A 309 32.95 -35.43 11.85
C LEU A 309 34.07 -35.14 10.86
N GLY A 310 34.35 -33.87 10.58
CA GLY A 310 35.20 -33.48 9.48
C GLY A 310 36.64 -33.98 9.58
N PRO A 311 37.36 -33.64 10.66
CA PRO A 311 38.73 -34.10 10.91
C PRO A 311 38.87 -35.64 11.02
N LEU A 312 37.77 -36.34 11.30
CA LEU A 312 37.75 -37.80 11.46
C LEU A 312 37.60 -38.52 10.12
N LEU A 313 36.89 -37.93 9.16
CA LEU A 313 36.55 -38.55 7.87
C LEU A 313 37.46 -38.09 6.72
N GLU A 314 38.18 -36.99 6.90
CA GLU A 314 39.11 -36.46 5.90
C GLU A 314 40.28 -37.41 5.59
N PRO A 315 40.98 -38.03 6.57
CA PRO A 315 42.05 -38.99 6.28
C PRO A 315 41.57 -40.24 5.53
N GLU A 316 40.28 -40.56 5.64
CA GLU A 316 39.64 -41.72 5.01
C GLU A 316 39.00 -41.38 3.65
N GLY A 317 39.08 -40.12 3.18
CA GLY A 317 38.51 -39.68 1.91
C GLY A 317 36.97 -39.67 1.85
N LEU A 318 36.28 -39.78 3.00
CA LEU A 318 34.82 -39.90 3.10
C LEU A 318 34.10 -38.56 3.26
N MET A 319 34.84 -37.45 3.38
CA MET A 319 34.28 -36.11 3.51
C MET A 319 33.32 -35.72 2.38
N GLY A 320 33.69 -36.00 1.13
CA GLY A 320 32.85 -35.71 -0.03
C GLY A 320 31.48 -36.41 0.06
N CYS A 321 31.47 -37.66 0.54
CA CYS A 321 30.26 -38.44 0.74
C CYS A 321 29.39 -37.86 1.87
N LEU A 322 29.98 -37.41 2.99
CA LEU A 322 29.26 -36.75 4.07
C LEU A 322 28.59 -35.45 3.60
N LEU A 323 29.34 -34.60 2.87
CA LEU A 323 28.85 -33.34 2.32
C LEU A 323 27.71 -33.57 1.33
N GLU A 324 27.84 -34.56 0.43
CA GLU A 324 26.79 -34.93 -0.52
C GLU A 324 25.51 -35.39 0.18
N HIS A 325 25.60 -36.22 1.22
CA HIS A 325 24.43 -36.67 1.98
C HIS A 325 23.75 -35.53 2.74
N TYR A 326 24.49 -34.62 3.38
CA TYR A 326 23.89 -33.44 4.02
C TYR A 326 23.32 -32.46 3.00
N HIS A 327 23.95 -32.31 1.83
CA HIS A 327 23.44 -31.49 0.73
C HIS A 327 22.08 -32.02 0.25
N CYS A 328 22.02 -33.30 -0.14
CA CYS A 328 20.78 -33.96 -0.57
C CYS A 328 19.69 -33.90 0.51
N GLN A 329 20.02 -34.25 1.76
CA GLN A 329 19.07 -34.19 2.88
C GLN A 329 18.55 -32.77 3.13
N THR A 330 19.40 -31.75 2.97
CA THR A 330 18.99 -30.35 3.12
C THR A 330 17.99 -29.96 2.04
N PHE A 331 18.26 -30.30 0.77
CA PHE A 331 17.36 -29.96 -0.34
C PHE A 331 16.06 -30.77 -0.32
N ASP A 332 16.10 -32.04 0.07
CA ASP A 332 14.88 -32.84 0.32
C ASP A 332 14.02 -32.20 1.41
N HIS A 333 14.65 -31.77 2.50
CA HIS A 333 13.96 -31.10 3.59
C HIS A 333 13.39 -29.74 3.15
N LEU A 334 14.19 -28.92 2.46
CA LEU A 334 13.75 -27.64 1.91
C LEU A 334 12.61 -27.82 0.91
N HIS A 335 12.61 -28.88 0.11
CA HIS A 335 11.51 -29.21 -0.80
C HIS A 335 10.23 -29.52 0.00
N CYS A 336 10.32 -30.34 1.06
CA CYS A 336 9.19 -30.57 1.96
C CYS A 336 8.69 -29.27 2.62
N LEU A 337 9.58 -28.37 3.04
CA LEU A 337 9.17 -27.07 3.58
C LEU A 337 8.47 -26.22 2.52
N LEU A 338 9.02 -26.15 1.31
CA LEU A 338 8.50 -25.36 0.20
C LEU A 338 7.08 -25.79 -0.21
N GLN A 339 6.79 -27.10 -0.19
CA GLN A 339 5.44 -27.59 -0.49
C GLN A 339 4.40 -27.20 0.58
N ASN A 340 4.84 -27.01 1.82
CA ASN A 340 3.98 -26.78 2.97
C ASN A 340 3.83 -25.30 3.37
N VAL A 341 4.68 -24.39 2.86
CA VAL A 341 4.54 -22.95 3.14
C VAL A 341 3.30 -22.38 2.46
N THR A 342 2.48 -21.66 3.23
CA THR A 342 1.22 -21.11 2.71
C THR A 342 1.31 -19.64 2.35
N SER A 343 2.36 -18.94 2.81
CA SER A 343 2.54 -17.52 2.58
C SER A 343 3.68 -17.20 1.63
N THR A 344 3.46 -16.21 0.76
CA THR A 344 4.47 -15.67 -0.16
C THR A 344 5.74 -15.27 0.59
N LYS A 345 5.57 -14.70 1.79
CA LYS A 345 6.68 -14.30 2.66
C LYS A 345 7.58 -15.47 3.06
N ASN A 346 7.01 -16.62 3.35
CA ASN A 346 7.77 -17.78 3.80
C ASN A 346 8.46 -18.48 2.62
N SER A 347 7.82 -18.49 1.45
CA SER A 347 8.47 -18.87 0.20
C SER A 347 9.68 -17.97 -0.09
N PHE A 348 9.55 -16.67 0.15
CA PHE A 348 10.64 -15.70 0.05
C PHE A 348 11.77 -15.94 1.06
N VAL A 349 11.45 -16.28 2.30
CA VAL A 349 12.45 -16.65 3.32
C VAL A 349 13.26 -17.85 2.90
N LEU A 350 12.60 -18.91 2.39
CA LEU A 350 13.27 -20.10 1.89
C LEU A 350 14.21 -19.77 0.72
N MET A 351 13.72 -18.99 -0.26
CA MET A 351 14.55 -18.55 -1.39
C MET A 351 15.75 -17.72 -0.95
N HIS A 352 15.55 -16.76 -0.05
CA HIS A 352 16.65 -15.93 0.47
C HIS A 352 17.70 -16.79 1.18
N TRP A 353 17.28 -17.77 1.99
CA TRP A 353 18.20 -18.65 2.69
C TRP A 353 19.05 -19.47 1.72
N VAL A 354 18.46 -20.03 0.66
CA VAL A 354 19.21 -20.75 -0.38
C VAL A 354 20.16 -19.85 -1.16
N LEU A 355 19.72 -18.66 -1.55
CA LEU A 355 20.52 -17.73 -2.37
C LEU A 355 21.66 -17.04 -1.60
N HIS A 356 21.45 -16.73 -0.32
CA HIS A 356 22.35 -15.84 0.43
C HIS A 356 22.98 -16.48 1.66
N THR A 357 22.36 -17.51 2.24
CA THR A 357 22.86 -18.14 3.47
C THR A 357 23.54 -19.48 3.17
N TYR A 358 23.02 -20.26 2.22
CA TYR A 358 23.48 -21.63 1.99
C TYR A 358 24.97 -21.74 1.65
N GLN A 359 25.45 -20.93 0.70
CA GLN A 359 26.86 -20.88 0.28
C GLN A 359 27.68 -19.79 1.00
N SER A 360 27.12 -19.16 2.04
CA SER A 360 27.80 -18.07 2.75
C SER A 360 28.92 -18.58 3.68
N GLU A 361 29.80 -17.67 4.10
CA GLU A 361 30.82 -17.93 5.13
C GLU A 361 30.22 -18.35 6.48
N GLU A 362 28.93 -18.11 6.70
CA GLU A 362 28.22 -18.51 7.92
C GLU A 362 27.70 -19.97 7.87
N PHE A 363 27.80 -20.64 6.72
CA PHE A 363 27.36 -22.03 6.57
C PHE A 363 28.34 -22.88 5.74
N LEU A 364 28.02 -23.27 4.51
CA LEU A 364 28.90 -24.17 3.73
C LEU A 364 30.17 -23.49 3.22
N GLY A 365 30.21 -22.15 3.19
CA GLY A 365 31.41 -21.38 2.84
C GLY A 365 32.32 -21.09 4.04
N HIS A 366 32.06 -21.68 5.22
CA HIS A 366 32.80 -21.41 6.44
C HIS A 366 34.31 -21.67 6.28
N PRO A 367 35.20 -20.80 6.81
CA PRO A 367 36.66 -20.92 6.63
C PRO A 367 37.22 -22.28 7.04
N ASP A 368 36.71 -22.85 8.13
CA ASP A 368 37.12 -24.17 8.63
C ASP A 368 36.71 -25.34 7.69
N LEU A 369 35.85 -25.09 6.70
CA LEU A 369 35.49 -26.04 5.63
C LEU A 369 36.26 -25.76 4.33
N GLN A 370 36.89 -24.58 4.16
CA GLN A 370 37.60 -24.17 2.94
C GLN A 370 38.99 -24.80 2.77
N GLU A 371 39.61 -25.33 3.82
CA GLU A 371 40.83 -26.17 3.71
C GLU A 371 40.53 -27.53 3.04
N MET A 372 39.24 -27.89 2.90
CA MET A 372 38.76 -29.14 2.36
C MET A 372 38.26 -28.92 0.92
N ASP A 373 39.03 -29.35 -0.08
CA ASP A 373 38.89 -29.05 -1.53
C ASP A 373 37.60 -29.60 -2.21
N THR A 374 36.56 -29.93 -1.44
CA THR A 374 35.30 -30.59 -1.87
C THR A 374 34.15 -29.61 -2.21
N ILE A 375 34.21 -28.35 -1.80
CA ILE A 375 33.11 -27.36 -1.98
C ILE A 375 32.88 -26.99 -3.46
N LYS A 376 33.91 -27.11 -4.33
CA LYS A 376 33.80 -26.81 -5.77
C LYS A 376 32.93 -27.79 -6.57
N LYS A 377 32.39 -28.83 -5.92
CA LYS A 377 31.59 -29.91 -6.53
C LYS A 377 30.18 -30.06 -5.95
N VAL A 378 29.69 -29.12 -5.14
CA VAL A 378 28.28 -29.17 -4.71
C VAL A 378 27.40 -28.80 -5.91
N ASP A 379 26.57 -29.75 -6.32
CA ASP A 379 25.83 -29.77 -7.59
C ASP A 379 24.97 -28.53 -7.86
N ASP A 380 25.45 -27.68 -8.78
CA ASP A 380 24.71 -26.57 -9.42
C ASP A 380 23.31 -26.98 -9.95
N PRO A 381 23.09 -28.20 -10.48
CA PRO A 381 21.76 -28.61 -10.97
C PRO A 381 20.66 -28.67 -9.90
N LEU A 382 20.93 -29.22 -8.71
CA LEU A 382 19.91 -29.43 -7.67
C LEU A 382 19.43 -28.09 -7.08
N VAL A 383 20.38 -27.16 -6.88
CA VAL A 383 20.09 -25.79 -6.44
C VAL A 383 19.23 -25.07 -7.46
N ASN A 384 19.58 -25.16 -8.74
CA ASN A 384 18.84 -24.50 -9.83
C ASN A 384 17.43 -25.08 -10.01
N GLU A 385 17.27 -26.41 -9.95
CA GLU A 385 15.96 -27.07 -10.00
C GLU A 385 15.08 -26.63 -8.83
N TRP A 386 15.63 -26.65 -7.61
CA TRP A 386 14.90 -26.22 -6.42
C TRP A 386 14.51 -24.73 -6.49
N LEU A 387 15.41 -23.86 -6.97
CA LEU A 387 15.12 -22.44 -7.18
C LEU A 387 14.01 -22.23 -8.23
N GLY A 388 13.97 -23.04 -9.28
CA GLY A 388 12.86 -23.06 -10.25
C GLY A 388 11.52 -23.37 -9.58
N ASN A 389 11.46 -24.46 -8.84
CA ASN A 389 10.26 -24.86 -8.07
C ASN A 389 9.85 -23.79 -7.04
N ALA A 390 10.82 -23.15 -6.38
CA ALA A 390 10.57 -22.10 -5.41
C ALA A 390 9.98 -20.84 -6.05
N ARG A 391 10.47 -20.45 -7.23
CA ARG A 391 9.93 -19.32 -8.00
C ARG A 391 8.46 -19.55 -8.37
N GLU A 392 8.12 -20.74 -8.86
CA GLU A 392 6.73 -21.11 -9.16
C GLU A 392 5.85 -21.06 -7.91
N LYS A 393 6.36 -21.57 -6.78
CA LYS A 393 5.61 -21.55 -5.52
C LYS A 393 5.37 -20.14 -4.98
N VAL A 394 6.36 -19.25 -5.08
CA VAL A 394 6.20 -17.82 -4.75
C VAL A 394 5.11 -17.21 -5.60
N LEU A 395 5.10 -17.48 -6.92
CA LEU A 395 4.10 -16.95 -7.84
C LEU A 395 2.69 -17.43 -7.49
N GLU A 396 2.53 -18.71 -7.19
CA GLU A 396 1.26 -19.32 -6.78
C GLU A 396 0.72 -18.68 -5.48
N ASN A 397 1.56 -18.60 -4.45
CA ASN A 397 1.19 -18.04 -3.15
C ASN A 397 0.85 -16.54 -3.28
N LEU A 398 1.64 -15.80 -4.08
CA LEU A 398 1.41 -14.38 -4.36
C LEU A 398 0.04 -14.17 -5.00
N GLN A 399 -0.26 -14.90 -6.07
CA GLN A 399 -1.54 -14.78 -6.77
C GLN A 399 -2.70 -15.04 -5.82
N LYS A 400 -2.60 -16.06 -4.96
CA LYS A 400 -3.62 -16.38 -3.97
C LYS A 400 -3.82 -15.28 -2.93
N GLU A 401 -2.75 -14.73 -2.36
CA GLU A 401 -2.80 -13.67 -1.36
C GLU A 401 -3.33 -12.35 -1.94
N VAL A 402 -2.85 -11.94 -3.12
CA VAL A 402 -3.32 -10.75 -3.82
C VAL A 402 -4.79 -10.89 -4.18
N ARG A 403 -5.19 -12.01 -4.79
CA ARG A 403 -6.59 -12.29 -5.12
C ARG A 403 -7.48 -12.22 -3.89
N GLY A 404 -7.08 -12.87 -2.79
CA GLY A 404 -7.84 -12.88 -1.55
C GLY A 404 -7.98 -11.48 -0.92
N SER A 405 -6.97 -10.62 -1.08
CA SER A 405 -7.01 -9.24 -0.60
C SER A 405 -7.90 -8.36 -1.48
N LEU A 406 -7.74 -8.44 -2.80
CA LEU A 406 -8.58 -7.73 -3.77
C LEU A 406 -10.05 -8.14 -3.68
N GLU A 407 -10.35 -9.42 -3.40
CA GLU A 407 -11.71 -9.88 -3.15
C GLU A 407 -12.34 -9.16 -1.96
N LYS A 408 -11.62 -9.09 -0.83
CA LYS A 408 -12.11 -8.41 0.37
C LYS A 408 -12.36 -6.92 0.09
N ILE A 409 -11.45 -6.27 -0.64
CA ILE A 409 -11.59 -4.87 -1.05
C ILE A 409 -12.85 -4.68 -1.90
N LEU A 410 -13.08 -5.58 -2.88
CA LEU A 410 -14.26 -5.55 -3.74
C LEU A 410 -15.55 -5.69 -2.93
N GLN A 411 -15.61 -6.67 -2.03
CA GLN A 411 -16.79 -6.91 -1.18
C GLN A 411 -17.11 -5.71 -0.28
N ILE A 412 -16.08 -5.09 0.31
CA ILE A 412 -16.27 -3.86 1.12
C ILE A 412 -16.81 -2.73 0.25
N ALA A 413 -16.26 -2.55 -0.95
CA ALA A 413 -16.64 -1.45 -1.82
C ALA A 413 -18.07 -1.57 -2.37
N ILE A 414 -18.50 -2.77 -2.76
CA ILE A 414 -19.86 -3.03 -3.26
C ILE A 414 -20.87 -3.03 -2.12
N GLY A 415 -20.50 -3.57 -0.95
CA GLY A 415 -21.37 -3.61 0.23
C GLY A 415 -21.58 -2.24 0.90
N GLN A 416 -20.82 -1.22 0.50
CA GLN A 416 -20.87 0.10 1.11
C GLN A 416 -22.18 0.84 0.77
N GLN A 417 -23.05 0.98 1.77
CA GLN A 417 -24.33 1.69 1.61
C GLN A 417 -24.16 3.22 1.64
N HIS A 418 -23.36 3.75 2.56
CA HIS A 418 -23.24 5.19 2.81
C HIS A 418 -21.82 5.69 2.51
N CYS A 419 -21.71 6.93 2.01
CA CYS A 419 -20.45 7.58 1.68
C CYS A 419 -20.37 8.92 2.42
N ASP A 420 -20.09 8.83 3.72
CA ASP A 420 -20.25 9.97 4.65
C ASP A 420 -18.95 10.75 4.89
N ASN A 421 -17.81 10.22 4.42
CA ASN A 421 -16.50 10.84 4.62
C ASN A 421 -15.55 10.58 3.42
N GLU A 422 -14.44 11.29 3.42
CA GLU A 422 -13.42 11.20 2.37
C GLU A 422 -12.78 9.81 2.28
N GLU A 423 -12.61 9.12 3.42
CA GLU A 423 -12.07 7.75 3.45
C GLU A 423 -12.96 6.80 2.65
N ALA A 424 -14.25 6.76 2.95
CA ALA A 424 -15.28 6.01 2.23
C ALA A 424 -15.30 6.32 0.73
N TYR A 425 -14.96 7.54 0.35
CA TYR A 425 -14.90 8.00 -1.03
C TYR A 425 -13.66 7.45 -1.75
N VAL A 426 -12.47 7.48 -1.14
CA VAL A 426 -11.21 7.09 -1.81
C VAL A 426 -10.80 5.63 -1.60
N ARG A 427 -11.37 4.96 -0.60
CA ARG A 427 -10.96 3.62 -0.12
C ARG A 427 -10.64 2.62 -1.22
N LEU A 428 -11.56 2.43 -2.17
CA LEU A 428 -11.43 1.38 -3.19
C LEU A 428 -10.10 1.46 -3.96
N HIS A 429 -9.80 2.63 -4.52
CA HIS A 429 -8.61 2.77 -5.37
C HIS A 429 -7.33 2.85 -4.54
N VAL A 430 -7.39 3.45 -3.34
CA VAL A 430 -6.25 3.51 -2.41
C VAL A 430 -5.86 2.10 -1.95
N ASP A 431 -6.81 1.33 -1.43
CA ASP A 431 -6.58 -0.03 -0.92
C ASP A 431 -6.08 -0.95 -2.05
N THR A 432 -6.66 -0.84 -3.25
CA THR A 432 -6.23 -1.60 -4.43
C THR A 432 -4.79 -1.29 -4.80
N ILE A 433 -4.42 0.00 -4.91
CA ILE A 433 -3.07 0.42 -5.29
C ILE A 433 -2.05 0.01 -4.22
N GLN A 434 -2.40 0.15 -2.94
CA GLN A 434 -1.54 -0.25 -1.83
C GLN A 434 -1.31 -1.76 -1.82
N CYS A 435 -2.36 -2.56 -2.05
CA CYS A 435 -2.27 -4.02 -2.14
C CYS A 435 -1.28 -4.46 -3.24
N ILE A 436 -1.34 -3.84 -4.42
CA ILE A 436 -0.43 -4.17 -5.53
C ILE A 436 1.00 -3.70 -5.24
N ASN A 437 1.19 -2.49 -4.72
CA ASN A 437 2.52 -1.93 -4.45
C ASN A 437 3.26 -2.66 -3.32
N ALA A 438 2.56 -3.04 -2.25
CA ALA A 438 3.17 -3.72 -1.11
C ALA A 438 3.91 -4.99 -1.55
N MET A 439 3.31 -5.76 -2.46
CA MET A 439 3.89 -7.01 -2.95
C MET A 439 5.08 -6.78 -3.88
N HIS A 440 5.04 -5.74 -4.70
CA HIS A 440 6.18 -5.37 -5.55
C HIS A 440 7.41 -4.95 -4.74
N SER A 441 7.20 -4.21 -3.64
CA SER A 441 8.27 -3.81 -2.72
C SER A 441 8.97 -5.03 -2.09
N GLU A 442 8.23 -6.07 -1.70
CA GLU A 442 8.82 -7.28 -1.11
C GLU A 442 9.64 -8.08 -2.12
N ALA A 443 9.14 -8.19 -3.36
CA ALA A 443 9.84 -8.86 -4.45
C ALA A 443 11.21 -8.23 -4.74
N GLN A 444 11.29 -6.90 -4.74
CA GLN A 444 12.53 -6.16 -5.02
C GLN A 444 13.62 -6.40 -3.97
N LYS A 445 13.25 -6.68 -2.71
CA LYS A 445 14.22 -6.89 -1.62
C LYS A 445 15.00 -8.20 -1.76
N ILE A 446 14.50 -9.16 -2.54
CA ILE A 446 15.02 -10.54 -2.53
C ILE A 446 15.64 -10.90 -3.87
N CYS A 447 14.97 -10.61 -4.98
CA CYS A 447 15.48 -10.95 -6.30
C CYS A 447 14.99 -9.95 -7.35
N SER A 448 15.90 -9.11 -7.84
CA SER A 448 15.62 -8.15 -8.91
C SER A 448 15.14 -8.82 -10.20
N GLU A 449 15.59 -10.05 -10.46
CA GLU A 449 15.22 -10.84 -11.65
C GLU A 449 13.76 -11.32 -11.60
N LEU A 450 13.25 -11.65 -10.41
CA LEU A 450 11.88 -12.12 -10.21
C LEU A 450 10.86 -10.96 -10.12
N SER A 451 11.34 -9.74 -9.85
CA SER A 451 10.50 -8.55 -9.68
C SER A 451 9.56 -8.31 -10.86
N GLY A 452 10.04 -8.51 -12.10
CA GLY A 452 9.24 -8.35 -13.32
C GLY A 452 8.10 -9.36 -13.41
N GLN A 453 8.38 -10.65 -13.16
CA GLN A 453 7.38 -11.72 -13.21
C GLN A 453 6.32 -11.58 -12.12
N LEU A 454 6.72 -11.16 -10.92
CA LEU A 454 5.80 -10.93 -9.82
C LEU A 454 4.92 -9.70 -10.07
N GLN A 455 5.50 -8.63 -10.62
CA GLN A 455 4.73 -7.47 -11.03
C GLN A 455 3.70 -7.84 -12.11
N GLU A 456 4.09 -8.66 -13.09
CA GLU A 456 3.17 -9.17 -14.11
C GLU A 456 2.04 -10.01 -13.52
N ALA A 457 2.34 -10.90 -12.56
CA ALA A 457 1.30 -11.66 -11.86
C ALA A 457 0.36 -10.79 -11.03
N CYS A 458 0.87 -9.78 -10.33
CA CYS A 458 0.03 -8.80 -9.63
C CYS A 458 -0.90 -8.06 -10.61
N PHE A 459 -0.40 -7.67 -11.78
CA PHE A 459 -1.19 -6.99 -12.81
C PHE A 459 -2.23 -7.92 -13.46
N LYS A 460 -1.96 -9.23 -13.56
CA LYS A 460 -2.95 -10.25 -13.97
C LYS A 460 -4.09 -10.37 -12.95
N GLU A 461 -3.77 -10.40 -11.65
CA GLU A 461 -4.81 -10.38 -10.61
C GLU A 461 -5.57 -9.05 -10.56
N LEU A 462 -4.88 -7.92 -10.81
CA LEU A 462 -5.52 -6.62 -10.95
C LEU A 462 -6.51 -6.59 -12.13
N LEU A 463 -6.15 -7.17 -13.27
CA LEU A 463 -7.07 -7.29 -14.42
C LEU A 463 -8.33 -8.07 -14.05
N ILE A 464 -8.18 -9.20 -13.35
CA ILE A 464 -9.31 -10.01 -12.86
C ILE A 464 -10.20 -9.18 -11.93
N PHE A 465 -9.59 -8.43 -11.00
CA PHE A 465 -10.30 -7.51 -10.12
C PHE A 465 -11.04 -6.43 -10.89
N VAL A 466 -10.39 -5.76 -11.86
CA VAL A 466 -11.01 -4.70 -12.67
C VAL A 466 -12.21 -5.25 -13.43
N ARG A 467 -12.09 -6.41 -14.09
CA ARG A 467 -13.22 -7.06 -14.80
C ARG A 467 -14.44 -7.25 -13.90
N ARG A 468 -14.21 -7.77 -12.69
CA ARG A 468 -15.29 -8.01 -11.72
C ARG A 468 -15.86 -6.72 -11.16
N TYR A 469 -14.99 -5.79 -10.77
CA TYR A 469 -15.37 -4.48 -10.29
C TYR A 469 -16.26 -3.75 -11.29
N THR A 470 -15.85 -3.64 -12.56
CA THR A 470 -16.66 -2.94 -13.57
C THR A 470 -18.00 -3.61 -13.80
N ALA A 471 -18.06 -4.96 -13.82
CA ALA A 471 -19.31 -5.69 -14.00
C ALA A 471 -20.27 -5.48 -12.81
N GLU A 472 -19.82 -5.77 -11.60
CA GLU A 472 -20.66 -5.71 -10.39
C GLU A 472 -21.05 -4.25 -10.05
N GLN A 473 -20.12 -3.30 -10.21
CA GLN A 473 -20.39 -1.88 -9.96
C GLN A 473 -21.34 -1.28 -11.01
N THR A 474 -21.27 -1.69 -12.28
CA THR A 474 -22.23 -1.23 -13.30
C THR A 474 -23.65 -1.61 -12.90
N GLU A 475 -23.86 -2.86 -12.48
CA GLU A 475 -25.17 -3.33 -12.03
C GLU A 475 -25.65 -2.55 -10.78
N ALA A 476 -24.75 -2.30 -9.83
CA ALA A 476 -25.06 -1.52 -8.63
C ALA A 476 -25.47 -0.08 -8.96
N LEU A 477 -24.75 0.59 -9.87
CA LEU A 477 -25.08 1.96 -10.30
C LEU A 477 -26.40 2.01 -11.07
N GLN A 478 -26.67 1.05 -11.95
CA GLN A 478 -27.95 0.97 -12.66
C GLN A 478 -29.14 0.80 -11.71
N LYS A 479 -28.98 0.04 -10.63
CA LYS A 479 -30.01 -0.08 -9.56
C LYS A 479 -30.18 1.24 -8.82
N LYS A 480 -29.07 1.89 -8.42
CA LYS A 480 -29.11 3.18 -7.71
C LYS A 480 -29.73 4.30 -8.55
N ALA A 481 -29.49 4.31 -9.87
CA ALA A 481 -30.07 5.30 -10.79
C ALA A 481 -31.60 5.23 -10.89
N LYS A 482 -32.19 4.06 -10.61
CA LYS A 482 -33.65 3.82 -10.66
C LYS A 482 -34.35 4.10 -9.33
N MET A 483 -33.62 4.43 -8.27
CA MET A 483 -34.21 4.77 -6.97
C MET A 483 -34.92 6.12 -7.02
N ASP A 484 -35.95 6.33 -6.19
CA ASP A 484 -36.68 7.60 -6.11
C ASP A 484 -35.75 8.78 -5.79
N LYS A 485 -34.72 8.53 -4.97
CA LYS A 485 -33.65 9.48 -4.66
C LYS A 485 -32.27 8.82 -4.86
N PRO A 486 -31.71 8.87 -6.07
CA PRO A 486 -30.38 8.35 -6.37
C PRO A 486 -29.30 9.11 -5.60
N GLU A 487 -28.46 8.37 -4.91
CA GLU A 487 -27.27 8.89 -4.22
C GLU A 487 -26.14 9.13 -5.23
N THR A 488 -26.06 10.34 -5.79
CA THR A 488 -25.07 10.71 -6.83
C THR A 488 -23.61 10.54 -6.38
N ILE A 489 -23.36 10.57 -5.07
CA ILE A 489 -22.03 10.39 -4.46
C ILE A 489 -21.36 9.08 -4.88
N HIS A 490 -22.13 8.00 -5.08
CA HIS A 490 -21.57 6.70 -5.50
C HIS A 490 -21.08 6.72 -6.94
N PHE A 491 -21.70 7.52 -7.80
CA PHE A 491 -21.27 7.71 -9.17
C PHE A 491 -19.98 8.55 -9.22
N LEU A 492 -19.92 9.65 -8.46
CA LEU A 492 -18.71 10.48 -8.33
C LEU A 492 -17.52 9.67 -7.79
N LYS A 493 -17.76 8.86 -6.76
CA LYS A 493 -16.78 7.92 -6.21
C LYS A 493 -16.27 6.96 -7.29
N THR A 494 -17.17 6.39 -8.09
CA THR A 494 -16.82 5.45 -9.17
C THR A 494 -15.96 6.14 -10.24
N LEU A 495 -16.35 7.33 -10.69
CA LEU A 495 -15.56 8.14 -11.63
C LEU A 495 -14.15 8.41 -11.10
N THR A 496 -14.03 8.75 -9.82
CA THR A 496 -12.73 8.99 -9.16
C THR A 496 -11.90 7.71 -9.13
N ALA A 497 -12.48 6.59 -8.71
CA ALA A 497 -11.79 5.31 -8.60
C ALA A 497 -11.26 4.85 -9.97
N CYS A 498 -12.10 4.92 -11.02
CA CYS A 498 -11.69 4.56 -12.38
C CYS A 498 -10.53 5.43 -12.87
N LYS A 499 -10.62 6.76 -12.69
CA LYS A 499 -9.56 7.70 -13.08
C LYS A 499 -8.24 7.40 -12.38
N LYS A 500 -8.27 7.17 -11.07
CA LYS A 500 -7.08 6.90 -10.26
C LYS A 500 -6.46 5.54 -10.59
N LEU A 501 -7.27 4.50 -10.77
CA LEU A 501 -6.80 3.18 -11.19
C LEU A 501 -6.20 3.23 -12.61
N LYS A 502 -6.83 3.95 -13.54
CA LYS A 502 -6.31 4.16 -14.90
C LYS A 502 -4.94 4.84 -14.89
N GLN A 503 -4.80 5.92 -14.11
CA GLN A 503 -3.52 6.60 -13.91
C GLN A 503 -2.45 5.65 -13.32
N TYR A 504 -2.83 4.83 -12.35
CA TYR A 504 -1.92 3.85 -11.76
C TYR A 504 -1.45 2.80 -12.80
N VAL A 505 -2.38 2.20 -13.55
CA VAL A 505 -2.07 1.21 -14.59
C VAL A 505 -1.13 1.81 -15.65
N GLN A 506 -1.37 3.04 -16.09
CA GLN A 506 -0.55 3.72 -17.08
C GLN A 506 0.85 4.10 -16.57
N THR A 507 0.98 4.46 -15.29
CA THR A 507 2.25 4.90 -14.70
C THR A 507 3.13 3.75 -14.24
N LYS A 508 2.53 2.75 -13.59
CA LYS A 508 3.22 1.60 -12.99
C LYS A 508 3.22 0.36 -13.88
N GLY A 509 2.47 0.34 -14.97
CA GLY A 509 2.46 -0.75 -15.95
C GLY A 509 3.66 -0.76 -16.91
N LYS A 510 4.66 0.12 -16.76
CA LYS A 510 5.85 0.11 -17.63
C LYS A 510 6.58 -1.24 -17.51
N GLY A 511 6.68 -1.99 -18.60
CA GLY A 511 7.28 -3.32 -18.64
C GLY A 511 6.29 -4.49 -18.54
N ILE A 512 4.99 -4.21 -18.41
CA ILE A 512 3.91 -5.20 -18.41
C ILE A 512 3.36 -5.38 -19.83
N GLU A 513 2.78 -6.55 -20.10
CA GLU A 513 2.16 -6.87 -21.39
C GLU A 513 1.18 -5.76 -21.85
N PRO A 514 1.42 -5.13 -23.02
CA PRO A 514 0.60 -3.99 -23.46
C PRO A 514 -0.88 -4.31 -23.68
N SER A 515 -1.20 -5.54 -24.07
CA SER A 515 -2.59 -6.02 -24.27
C SER A 515 -3.38 -5.97 -22.96
N LEU A 516 -2.78 -6.44 -21.87
CA LEU A 516 -3.35 -6.49 -20.52
C LEU A 516 -3.58 -5.08 -19.95
N LEU A 517 -2.63 -4.16 -20.16
CA LEU A 517 -2.79 -2.76 -19.76
C LEU A 517 -3.90 -2.08 -20.57
N LYS A 518 -3.92 -2.29 -21.88
CA LYS A 518 -4.94 -1.74 -22.77
C LYS A 518 -6.33 -2.20 -22.36
N GLU A 519 -6.50 -3.49 -22.07
CA GLU A 519 -7.78 -4.06 -21.64
C GLU A 519 -8.27 -3.43 -20.33
N MET A 520 -7.39 -3.29 -19.32
CA MET A 520 -7.75 -2.62 -18.07
C MET A 520 -8.20 -1.17 -18.29
N VAL A 521 -7.44 -0.42 -19.08
CA VAL A 521 -7.76 0.99 -19.38
C VAL A 521 -9.11 1.10 -20.09
N GLU A 522 -9.35 0.27 -21.10
CA GLU A 522 -10.60 0.25 -21.87
C GLU A 522 -11.81 -0.08 -20.99
N MET A 523 -11.70 -1.06 -20.08
CA MET A 523 -12.77 -1.38 -19.13
C MET A 523 -13.06 -0.22 -18.16
N LEU A 524 -12.02 0.42 -17.64
CA LEU A 524 -12.17 1.56 -16.75
C LEU A 524 -12.78 2.77 -17.46
N GLU A 525 -12.42 3.01 -18.73
CA GLU A 525 -13.01 4.07 -19.57
C GLU A 525 -14.49 3.80 -19.88
N ASN A 526 -14.83 2.55 -20.21
CA ASN A 526 -16.23 2.15 -20.42
C ASN A 526 -17.07 2.32 -19.14
N MET A 527 -16.49 2.01 -17.97
CA MET A 527 -17.13 2.24 -16.69
C MET A 527 -17.30 3.74 -16.38
N GLU A 528 -16.30 4.57 -16.69
CA GLU A 528 -16.40 6.03 -16.57
C GLU A 528 -17.54 6.58 -17.42
N ALA A 529 -17.62 6.16 -18.69
CA ALA A 529 -18.68 6.55 -19.60
C ALA A 529 -20.06 6.12 -19.06
N CYS A 530 -20.22 4.84 -18.68
CA CYS A 530 -21.48 4.35 -18.15
C CYS A 530 -21.93 5.08 -16.88
N ALA A 531 -21.02 5.36 -15.94
CA ALA A 531 -21.34 6.10 -14.72
C ALA A 531 -21.78 7.54 -15.03
N LEU A 532 -21.15 8.19 -15.99
CA LEU A 532 -21.47 9.54 -16.45
C LEU A 532 -22.81 9.59 -17.17
N ASP A 533 -23.09 8.64 -18.07
CA ASP A 533 -24.36 8.55 -18.81
C ASP A 533 -25.54 8.34 -17.84
N LEU A 534 -25.39 7.47 -16.84
CA LEU A 534 -26.40 7.27 -15.81
C LEU A 534 -26.64 8.54 -14.98
N LEU A 535 -25.58 9.27 -14.62
CA LEU A 535 -25.69 10.57 -13.95
C LEU A 535 -26.42 11.60 -14.81
N MET A 536 -26.07 11.70 -16.10
CA MET A 536 -26.73 12.61 -17.03
C MET A 536 -28.20 12.24 -17.24
N GLY A 537 -28.54 10.96 -17.25
CA GLY A 537 -29.93 10.48 -17.26
C GLY A 537 -30.73 10.94 -16.04
N ILE A 538 -30.13 10.89 -14.83
CA ILE A 538 -30.75 11.41 -13.60
C ILE A 538 -30.96 12.93 -13.71
N VAL A 539 -29.93 13.67 -14.12
CA VAL A 539 -30.01 15.14 -14.31
C VAL A 539 -31.09 15.50 -15.33
N ALA A 540 -31.15 14.80 -16.47
CA ALA A 540 -32.17 15.02 -17.49
C ALA A 540 -33.58 14.76 -16.96
N GLY A 541 -33.78 13.70 -16.18
CA GLY A 541 -35.05 13.37 -15.55
C GLY A 541 -35.53 14.48 -14.60
N ILE A 542 -34.64 14.96 -13.72
CA ILE A 542 -34.91 16.07 -12.81
C ILE A 542 -35.24 17.34 -13.59
N ALA A 543 -34.39 17.71 -14.56
CA ALA A 543 -34.58 18.91 -15.39
C ALA A 543 -35.92 18.88 -16.12
N LYS A 544 -36.24 17.79 -16.83
CA LYS A 544 -37.50 17.65 -17.59
C LYS A 544 -38.73 17.75 -16.70
N SER A 545 -38.72 17.05 -15.56
CA SER A 545 -39.85 17.06 -14.60
C SER A 545 -40.12 18.48 -14.08
N HIS A 546 -39.09 19.16 -13.57
CA HIS A 546 -39.24 20.49 -12.98
C HIS A 546 -39.50 21.57 -14.03
N LEU A 547 -38.84 21.54 -15.18
CA LEU A 547 -39.08 22.52 -16.24
C LEU A 547 -40.48 22.36 -16.83
N THR A 548 -40.99 21.14 -17.01
CA THR A 548 -42.38 20.92 -17.41
C THR A 548 -43.36 21.58 -16.44
N GLN A 549 -43.12 21.48 -15.13
CA GLN A 549 -43.94 22.14 -14.12
C GLN A 549 -43.79 23.66 -14.14
N TYR A 550 -42.55 24.16 -14.28
CA TYR A 550 -42.22 25.58 -14.31
C TYR A 550 -42.92 26.31 -15.47
N PHE A 551 -42.80 25.78 -16.70
CA PHE A 551 -43.43 26.37 -17.89
C PHE A 551 -44.98 26.28 -17.87
N LYS A 552 -45.55 25.37 -17.06
CA LYS A 552 -47.01 25.25 -16.83
C LYS A 552 -47.53 26.16 -15.71
N SER A 553 -46.68 26.60 -14.80
CA SER A 553 -47.06 27.36 -13.61
C SER A 553 -47.18 28.87 -13.89
N ASP A 554 -48.08 29.53 -13.16
CA ASP A 554 -48.15 30.99 -13.09
C ASP A 554 -47.16 31.56 -12.04
N SER A 555 -46.58 30.69 -11.20
CA SER A 555 -45.57 31.07 -10.21
C SER A 555 -44.17 31.04 -10.84
N ARG A 556 -43.47 32.18 -10.83
CA ARG A 556 -42.08 32.32 -11.32
C ARG A 556 -41.04 31.68 -10.38
N ARG A 557 -41.39 30.61 -9.67
CA ARG A 557 -40.47 29.96 -8.73
C ARG A 557 -39.68 28.89 -9.47
N PHE A 558 -38.45 29.23 -9.83
CA PHE A 558 -37.53 28.29 -10.45
C PHE A 558 -36.98 27.31 -9.40
N LEU A 559 -37.72 26.24 -9.12
CA LEU A 559 -37.41 25.26 -8.06
C LEU A 559 -36.35 24.22 -8.46
N LEU A 560 -36.05 24.09 -9.74
CA LEU A 560 -35.07 23.13 -10.26
C LEU A 560 -33.73 23.22 -9.51
N PHE A 561 -33.30 24.44 -9.17
CA PHE A 561 -32.03 24.68 -8.49
C PHE A 561 -31.91 24.00 -7.13
N ARG A 562 -32.95 24.08 -6.29
CA ARG A 562 -32.94 23.43 -4.96
C ARG A 562 -32.83 21.92 -5.07
N VAL A 563 -33.43 21.35 -6.12
CA VAL A 563 -33.41 19.91 -6.35
C VAL A 563 -32.05 19.47 -6.88
N VAL A 564 -31.41 20.25 -7.77
CA VAL A 564 -30.03 19.96 -8.19
C VAL A 564 -29.06 20.00 -7.00
N GLU A 565 -29.16 20.99 -6.11
CA GLU A 565 -28.34 21.07 -4.89
C GLU A 565 -28.59 19.90 -3.92
N GLU A 566 -29.83 19.40 -3.83
CA GLU A 566 -30.17 18.28 -2.96
C GLU A 566 -29.57 16.95 -3.45
N TYR A 567 -29.46 16.79 -4.77
CA TYR A 567 -28.88 15.59 -5.38
C TYR A 567 -27.36 15.71 -5.54
N PHE A 568 -26.83 16.93 -5.70
CA PHE A 568 -25.40 17.21 -5.81
C PHE A 568 -24.99 18.17 -4.68
N PRO A 569 -24.88 17.68 -3.43
CA PRO A 569 -24.42 18.51 -2.34
C PRO A 569 -22.99 18.99 -2.59
N LYS A 570 -22.63 20.12 -1.97
CA LYS A 570 -21.26 20.61 -2.00
C LYS A 570 -20.36 19.67 -1.19
N LEU A 571 -19.42 19.02 -1.86
CA LEU A 571 -18.48 18.10 -1.23
C LEU A 571 -17.17 18.82 -0.87
N SER A 572 -16.53 18.41 0.23
CA SER A 572 -15.17 18.85 0.57
C SER A 572 -14.08 18.06 -0.17
N TYR A 573 -14.45 16.97 -0.83
CA TYR A 573 -13.59 16.04 -1.57
C TYR A 573 -14.22 15.72 -2.94
N GLY A 574 -13.41 15.26 -3.91
CA GLY A 574 -13.90 14.94 -5.27
C GLY A 574 -14.32 16.17 -6.10
N VAL A 575 -13.76 17.34 -5.79
CA VAL A 575 -14.14 18.63 -6.40
C VAL A 575 -13.89 18.65 -7.92
N ASP A 576 -12.81 18.02 -8.38
CA ASP A 576 -12.48 17.95 -9.81
C ASP A 576 -13.51 17.11 -10.59
N GLU A 577 -13.88 15.96 -10.05
CA GLU A 577 -14.89 15.07 -10.65
C GLU A 577 -16.28 15.69 -10.58
N GLN A 578 -16.64 16.33 -9.46
CA GLN A 578 -17.89 17.08 -9.35
C GLN A 578 -17.92 18.22 -10.36
N LYS A 579 -16.83 18.97 -10.55
CA LYS A 579 -16.75 20.02 -11.56
C LYS A 579 -16.99 19.47 -12.96
N LYS A 580 -16.33 18.38 -13.35
CA LYS A 580 -16.53 17.75 -14.66
C LYS A 580 -17.99 17.37 -14.89
N VAL A 581 -18.61 16.72 -13.91
CA VAL A 581 -20.03 16.33 -13.99
C VAL A 581 -20.94 17.57 -14.06
N MET A 582 -20.63 18.62 -13.30
CA MET A 582 -21.40 19.85 -13.31
C MET A 582 -21.27 20.63 -14.62
N ASP A 583 -20.12 20.60 -15.30
CA ASP A 583 -19.95 21.21 -16.62
C ASP A 583 -20.93 20.56 -17.63
N GLU A 584 -20.98 19.23 -17.68
CA GLU A 584 -21.88 18.49 -18.59
C GLU A 584 -23.35 18.63 -18.19
N ALA A 585 -23.65 18.55 -16.89
CA ALA A 585 -25.01 18.76 -16.37
C ALA A 585 -25.54 20.16 -16.69
N TYR A 586 -24.68 21.17 -16.62
CA TYR A 586 -25.05 22.56 -16.92
C TYR A 586 -25.47 22.71 -18.38
N GLU A 587 -24.65 22.22 -19.30
CA GLU A 587 -24.98 22.24 -20.72
C GLU A 587 -26.32 21.53 -20.98
N LEU A 588 -26.51 20.34 -20.41
CA LEU A 588 -27.72 19.55 -20.55
C LEU A 588 -28.97 20.26 -20.02
N ILE A 589 -28.91 20.84 -18.81
CA ILE A 589 -30.03 21.59 -18.22
C ILE A 589 -30.38 22.80 -19.09
N ALA A 590 -29.38 23.53 -19.59
CA ALA A 590 -29.60 24.69 -20.43
C ALA A 590 -30.28 24.31 -21.76
N ARG A 591 -29.88 23.20 -22.38
CA ARG A 591 -30.53 22.65 -23.58
C ARG A 591 -31.99 22.27 -23.31
N ILE A 592 -32.25 21.51 -22.25
CA ILE A 592 -33.62 21.10 -21.87
C ILE A 592 -34.51 22.32 -21.57
N TYR A 593 -33.96 23.38 -20.97
CA TYR A 593 -34.69 24.64 -20.77
C TYR A 593 -35.15 25.24 -22.10
N VAL A 594 -34.26 25.34 -23.09
CA VAL A 594 -34.63 25.91 -24.39
C VAL A 594 -35.62 25.02 -25.14
N GLU A 595 -35.49 23.70 -25.03
CA GLU A 595 -36.49 22.77 -25.59
C GLU A 595 -37.89 23.08 -25.05
N HIS A 596 -38.03 23.23 -23.73
CA HIS A 596 -39.33 23.58 -23.13
C HIS A 596 -39.80 24.99 -23.53
N LEU A 597 -38.88 25.93 -23.70
CA LEU A 597 -39.20 27.28 -24.17
C LEU A 597 -39.85 27.26 -25.56
N VAL A 598 -39.25 26.54 -26.49
CA VAL A 598 -39.70 26.46 -27.89
C VAL A 598 -40.99 25.63 -28.04
N GLN A 599 -41.20 24.63 -27.17
CA GLN A 599 -42.44 23.84 -27.14
C GLN A 599 -43.67 24.64 -26.68
N ASN A 600 -43.48 25.72 -25.92
CA ASN A 600 -44.58 26.57 -25.44
C ASN A 600 -44.84 27.72 -26.40
N LYS A 601 -46.11 28.00 -26.73
CA LYS A 601 -46.46 29.13 -27.59
C LYS A 601 -46.03 30.46 -26.95
N GLN A 602 -45.36 31.32 -27.71
CA GLN A 602 -44.89 32.62 -27.22
C GLN A 602 -46.03 33.49 -26.64
N SER A 603 -47.23 33.40 -27.20
CA SER A 603 -48.42 34.11 -26.70
C SER A 603 -48.91 33.62 -25.32
N VAL A 604 -48.67 32.35 -24.98
CA VAL A 604 -48.99 31.78 -23.67
C VAL A 604 -47.96 32.25 -22.64
N LEU A 605 -46.67 32.23 -23.00
CA LEU A 605 -45.60 32.68 -22.11
C LEU A 605 -45.70 34.17 -21.80
N LYS A 606 -45.98 35.03 -22.80
CA LYS A 606 -46.21 36.46 -22.59
C LYS A 606 -47.35 36.77 -21.60
N LYS A 607 -48.35 35.88 -21.51
CA LYS A 607 -49.45 36.01 -20.53
C LYS A 607 -49.02 35.58 -19.12
N ARG A 608 -48.24 34.51 -19.00
CA ARG A 608 -47.83 33.94 -17.70
C ARG A 608 -46.66 34.69 -17.06
N TRP A 609 -45.66 35.07 -17.84
CA TRP A 609 -44.36 35.53 -17.35
C TRP A 609 -44.16 37.05 -17.39
N SER A 610 -45.23 37.84 -17.59
CA SER A 610 -45.17 39.26 -18.02
C SER A 610 -44.80 39.39 -19.52
N PRO A 611 -45.01 40.56 -20.16
CA PRO A 611 -44.88 40.68 -21.61
C PRO A 611 -43.45 40.52 -22.15
N ASN A 612 -42.42 40.61 -21.31
CA ASN A 612 -41.02 40.42 -21.70
C ASN A 612 -40.50 39.03 -21.31
N VAL A 613 -40.71 38.06 -22.21
CA VAL A 613 -40.19 36.68 -22.08
C VAL A 613 -38.66 36.66 -22.06
N GLY A 614 -38.00 37.51 -22.87
CA GLY A 614 -36.54 37.58 -22.94
C GLY A 614 -35.90 37.94 -21.60
N GLN A 615 -36.44 38.94 -20.90
CA GLN A 615 -35.96 39.32 -19.57
C GLN A 615 -36.06 38.15 -18.57
N THR A 616 -37.15 37.38 -18.62
CA THR A 616 -37.32 36.22 -17.72
C THR A 616 -36.27 35.14 -18.01
N VAL A 617 -36.01 34.85 -19.29
CA VAL A 617 -34.97 33.89 -19.70
C VAL A 617 -33.58 34.36 -19.25
N ALA A 618 -33.27 35.65 -19.36
CA ALA A 618 -32.00 36.20 -18.88
C ALA A 618 -31.85 36.14 -17.35
N GLU A 619 -32.93 36.37 -16.61
CA GLU A 619 -32.95 36.19 -15.15
C GLU A 619 -32.71 34.73 -14.78
N ASP A 620 -33.44 33.79 -15.40
CA ASP A 620 -33.28 32.34 -15.18
C ASP A 620 -31.85 31.88 -15.51
N ALA A 621 -31.27 32.39 -16.60
CA ALA A 621 -29.90 32.09 -17.03
C ALA A 621 -28.84 32.53 -16.00
N LYS A 622 -29.04 33.69 -15.36
CA LYS A 622 -28.14 34.19 -14.29
C LYS A 622 -28.27 33.36 -13.02
N HIS A 623 -29.49 32.98 -12.64
CA HIS A 623 -29.71 32.13 -11.48
C HIS A 623 -29.09 30.75 -11.68
N LEU A 624 -29.27 30.13 -12.85
CA LEU A 624 -28.68 28.84 -13.20
C LEU A 624 -27.15 28.88 -13.07
N HIS A 625 -26.51 29.93 -13.59
CA HIS A 625 -25.07 30.11 -13.45
C HIS A 625 -24.62 30.23 -12.00
N THR A 626 -25.35 30.99 -11.20
CA THR A 626 -25.00 31.25 -9.80
C THR A 626 -25.01 29.97 -8.99
N ILE A 627 -26.03 29.12 -9.15
CA ILE A 627 -26.15 27.85 -8.41
C ILE A 627 -25.10 26.84 -8.86
N ILE A 628 -24.91 26.66 -10.17
CA ILE A 628 -23.93 25.68 -10.65
C ILE A 628 -22.51 26.12 -10.26
N SER A 629 -22.21 27.42 -10.29
CA SER A 629 -20.94 27.97 -9.80
C SER A 629 -20.77 27.81 -8.28
N HIS A 630 -21.86 27.80 -7.51
CA HIS A 630 -21.83 27.54 -6.07
C HIS A 630 -21.49 26.08 -5.76
N LEU A 631 -22.06 25.15 -6.54
CA LEU A 631 -21.81 23.71 -6.43
C LEU A 631 -20.42 23.32 -6.94
N ALA A 632 -20.00 23.88 -8.06
CA ALA A 632 -18.71 23.63 -8.69
C ALA A 632 -18.05 24.97 -9.10
N PRO A 633 -17.14 25.51 -8.29
CA PRO A 633 -16.41 26.72 -8.63
C PRO A 633 -15.57 26.55 -9.91
N GLY A 634 -15.65 27.53 -10.82
CA GLY A 634 -14.88 27.55 -12.06
C GLY A 634 -15.46 26.67 -13.18
N VAL A 635 -16.74 26.29 -13.09
CA VAL A 635 -17.49 25.70 -14.21
C VAL A 635 -17.49 26.60 -15.45
N GLN A 636 -17.57 25.96 -16.61
CA GLN A 636 -17.73 26.67 -17.86
C GLN A 636 -19.10 27.37 -17.91
N GLN A 637 -19.15 28.55 -18.55
CA GLN A 637 -20.37 29.33 -18.66
C GLN A 637 -21.29 28.78 -19.76
N PHE A 638 -22.07 27.75 -19.43
CA PHE A 638 -23.04 27.19 -20.37
C PHE A 638 -24.40 27.92 -20.41
N ASN A 639 -24.64 28.91 -19.53
CA ASN A 639 -25.80 29.80 -19.67
C ASN A 639 -25.71 30.73 -20.90
N LEU A 640 -24.58 30.80 -21.59
CA LEU A 640 -24.41 31.60 -22.80
C LEU A 640 -25.51 31.29 -23.84
N ILE A 641 -25.93 30.03 -23.95
CA ILE A 641 -27.02 29.64 -24.87
C ILE A 641 -28.33 30.36 -24.53
N LEU A 642 -28.66 30.50 -23.24
CA LEU A 642 -29.88 31.18 -22.78
C LEU A 642 -29.79 32.71 -22.93
N LEU A 643 -28.60 33.28 -22.69
CA LEU A 643 -28.33 34.69 -22.92
C LEU A 643 -28.44 35.03 -24.41
N LYS A 644 -27.91 34.19 -25.29
CA LYS A 644 -28.02 34.34 -26.75
C LYS A 644 -29.46 34.19 -27.24
N VAL A 645 -30.25 33.26 -26.68
CA VAL A 645 -31.70 33.18 -26.93
C VAL A 645 -32.37 34.51 -26.58
N THR A 646 -31.97 35.15 -25.48
CA THR A 646 -32.51 36.46 -25.09
C THR A 646 -32.16 37.55 -26.11
N GLU A 647 -30.89 37.64 -26.52
CA GLU A 647 -30.43 38.58 -27.55
C GLU A 647 -31.21 38.39 -28.86
N ILE A 648 -31.42 37.13 -29.28
CA ILE A 648 -32.23 36.78 -30.46
C ILE A 648 -33.66 37.29 -30.31
N LEU A 649 -34.28 37.15 -29.13
CA LEU A 649 -35.65 37.61 -28.90
C LEU A 649 -35.79 39.13 -28.93
N GLU A 650 -34.78 39.85 -28.45
CA GLU A 650 -34.74 41.33 -28.42
C GLU A 650 -34.35 41.96 -29.76
N CYS A 651 -33.74 41.19 -30.68
CA CYS A 651 -33.38 41.69 -32.01
C CYS A 651 -34.62 42.07 -32.85
N ASN A 652 -34.66 43.32 -33.33
CA ASN A 652 -35.71 43.84 -34.20
C ASN A 652 -35.30 43.91 -35.69
N SER A 653 -34.03 43.64 -36.02
CA SER A 653 -33.47 43.71 -37.38
C SER A 653 -32.94 42.35 -37.82
N ILE A 654 -33.17 41.98 -39.09
CA ILE A 654 -32.64 40.76 -39.71
C ILE A 654 -31.10 40.78 -39.74
N GLU A 655 -30.47 41.93 -39.98
CA GLU A 655 -29.01 42.04 -39.97
C GLU A 655 -28.41 41.82 -38.58
N ALA A 656 -29.08 42.32 -37.53
CA ALA A 656 -28.66 42.04 -36.15
C ALA A 656 -28.86 40.56 -35.78
N LEU A 657 -29.91 39.92 -36.30
CA LEU A 657 -30.15 38.48 -36.14
C LEU A 657 -29.03 37.66 -36.78
N LYS A 658 -28.59 37.98 -38.01
CA LYS A 658 -27.47 37.29 -38.68
C LYS A 658 -26.21 37.27 -37.82
N ILE A 659 -25.81 38.41 -37.26
CA ILE A 659 -24.63 38.52 -36.39
C ILE A 659 -24.81 37.71 -35.09
N THR A 660 -25.97 37.84 -34.45
CA THR A 660 -26.26 37.17 -33.17
C THR A 660 -26.31 35.65 -33.33
N VAL A 661 -26.94 35.17 -34.40
CA VAL A 661 -27.05 33.75 -34.75
C VAL A 661 -25.67 33.17 -35.11
N ALA A 662 -24.86 33.89 -35.89
CA ALA A 662 -23.48 33.48 -36.17
C ALA A 662 -22.64 33.37 -34.88
N SER A 663 -22.77 34.34 -33.97
CA SER A 663 -22.12 34.29 -32.66
C SER A 663 -22.59 33.12 -31.80
N MET A 664 -23.89 32.81 -31.82
CA MET A 664 -24.46 31.68 -31.08
C MET A 664 -23.96 30.34 -31.64
N GLN A 665 -23.87 30.22 -32.97
CA GLN A 665 -23.39 29.01 -33.64
C GLN A 665 -21.92 28.74 -33.33
N ALA A 666 -21.07 29.77 -33.37
CA ALA A 666 -19.64 29.64 -33.09
C ALA A 666 -19.30 29.33 -31.62
N GLN A 667 -20.15 29.74 -30.66
CA GLN A 667 -19.84 29.69 -29.23
C GLN A 667 -20.62 28.64 -28.44
N SER A 668 -21.77 28.17 -28.93
CA SER A 668 -22.71 27.40 -28.10
C SER A 668 -23.39 26.22 -28.81
N LEU A 669 -23.18 26.02 -30.11
CA LEU A 669 -23.88 25.01 -30.92
C LEU A 669 -22.88 24.19 -31.74
N THR A 670 -22.24 23.22 -31.09
CA THR A 670 -21.16 22.39 -31.66
C THR A 670 -21.63 21.01 -32.15
N LYS A 671 -22.88 20.61 -31.91
CA LYS A 671 -23.42 19.29 -32.25
C LYS A 671 -24.17 19.31 -33.59
N SER A 672 -24.22 18.16 -34.27
CA SER A 672 -24.90 18.01 -35.57
C SER A 672 -26.39 18.36 -35.52
N GLU A 673 -27.05 18.10 -34.39
CA GLU A 673 -28.47 18.37 -34.16
C GLU A 673 -28.78 19.87 -33.95
N ASP A 674 -27.76 20.70 -33.70
CA ASP A 674 -27.93 22.09 -33.31
C ASP A 674 -28.42 22.99 -34.48
N GLY A 675 -28.29 22.54 -35.72
CA GLY A 675 -28.83 23.24 -36.88
C GLY A 675 -30.36 23.22 -36.94
N VAL A 676 -30.95 22.08 -36.59
CA VAL A 676 -32.41 21.89 -36.52
C VAL A 676 -33.00 22.66 -35.33
N PHE A 677 -32.25 22.75 -34.23
CA PHE A 677 -32.56 23.60 -33.08
C PHE A 677 -32.64 25.08 -33.47
N LEU A 678 -31.65 25.61 -34.18
CA LEU A 678 -31.58 27.02 -34.57
C LEU A 678 -32.76 27.43 -35.48
N ILE A 679 -33.10 26.59 -36.46
CA ILE A 679 -34.25 26.77 -37.35
C ILE A 679 -35.54 26.90 -36.53
N THR A 680 -35.71 26.04 -35.53
CA THR A 680 -36.93 25.98 -34.73
C THR A 680 -37.04 27.18 -33.80
N LEU A 681 -35.94 27.65 -33.22
CA LEU A 681 -35.90 28.86 -32.42
C LEU A 681 -36.29 30.11 -33.24
N LEU A 682 -35.76 30.25 -34.46
CA LEU A 682 -36.07 31.39 -35.34
C LEU A 682 -37.54 31.38 -35.79
N ARG A 683 -38.08 30.21 -36.13
CA ARG A 683 -39.52 30.04 -36.40
C ARG A 683 -40.37 30.39 -35.18
N TRP A 684 -39.94 29.94 -34.00
CA TRP A 684 -40.63 30.23 -32.74
C TRP A 684 -40.64 31.71 -32.37
N LYS A 685 -39.58 32.46 -32.70
CA LYS A 685 -39.54 33.92 -32.59
C LYS A 685 -40.60 34.60 -33.46
N GLY A 686 -40.97 33.98 -34.58
CA GLY A 686 -41.99 34.47 -35.51
C GLY A 686 -41.50 34.78 -36.92
N LEU A 687 -40.28 34.37 -37.28
CA LEU A 687 -39.75 34.53 -38.65
C LEU A 687 -40.46 33.57 -39.61
N ASN A 688 -40.69 34.04 -40.84
CA ASN A 688 -41.18 33.19 -41.92
C ASN A 688 -40.05 32.34 -42.53
N ASN A 689 -40.39 31.34 -43.35
CA ASN A 689 -39.40 30.41 -43.92
C ASN A 689 -38.33 31.10 -44.79
N TRP A 690 -38.65 32.21 -45.44
CA TRP A 690 -37.69 32.97 -46.24
C TRP A 690 -36.71 33.74 -45.35
N GLU A 691 -37.20 34.40 -44.30
CA GLU A 691 -36.35 35.14 -43.34
C GLU A 691 -35.42 34.18 -42.57
N VAL A 692 -35.92 33.00 -42.20
CA VAL A 692 -35.10 31.95 -41.58
C VAL A 692 -33.98 31.52 -42.53
N LYS A 693 -34.31 31.28 -43.80
CA LYS A 693 -33.33 30.91 -44.82
C LYS A 693 -32.31 32.03 -45.03
N GLU A 694 -32.74 33.29 -45.10
CA GLU A 694 -31.87 34.45 -45.27
C GLU A 694 -30.85 34.59 -44.12
N VAL A 695 -31.29 34.34 -42.88
CA VAL A 695 -30.42 34.37 -41.70
C VAL A 695 -29.41 33.22 -41.70
N LEU A 696 -29.83 32.02 -42.11
CA LEU A 696 -28.97 30.83 -42.16
C LEU A 696 -27.97 30.86 -43.32
N ASP A 697 -28.38 31.36 -44.49
CA ASP A 697 -27.52 31.48 -45.68
C ASP A 697 -26.37 32.50 -45.44
N ALA A 698 -26.54 33.41 -44.48
CA ALA A 698 -25.52 34.37 -44.06
C ALA A 698 -24.45 33.76 -43.14
N LEU A 699 -24.62 32.52 -42.67
CA LEU A 699 -23.61 31.83 -41.87
C LEU A 699 -22.43 31.39 -42.75
N PRO A 700 -21.18 31.48 -42.24
CA PRO A 700 -20.00 30.91 -42.90
C PRO A 700 -20.22 29.44 -43.29
N PRO A 701 -19.68 28.94 -44.42
CA PRO A 701 -19.91 27.56 -44.89
C PRO A 701 -19.56 26.46 -43.87
N ASP A 702 -18.59 26.73 -43.00
CA ASP A 702 -18.14 25.93 -41.87
C ASP A 702 -19.13 25.91 -40.69
N LEU A 703 -20.03 26.89 -40.62
CA LEU A 703 -21.06 27.05 -39.58
C LEU A 703 -22.48 26.82 -40.11
N GLN A 704 -22.67 26.47 -41.37
CA GLN A 704 -23.99 26.15 -41.91
C GLN A 704 -24.48 24.77 -41.41
N PRO A 705 -25.77 24.63 -41.04
CA PRO A 705 -26.37 23.32 -40.76
C PRO A 705 -26.15 22.37 -41.95
N ARG A 706 -25.40 21.28 -41.78
CA ARG A 706 -25.27 20.27 -42.84
C ARG A 706 -26.59 19.51 -42.95
N PRO A 707 -27.21 19.41 -44.13
CA PRO A 707 -28.31 18.47 -44.32
C PRO A 707 -27.77 17.05 -44.20
N ASP A 708 -28.43 16.24 -43.37
CA ASP A 708 -28.15 14.82 -43.24
C ASP A 708 -28.43 14.12 -44.59
N PRO A 709 -27.52 13.32 -45.16
CA PRO A 709 -27.72 12.69 -46.47
C PRO A 709 -28.96 11.79 -46.57
N ASP A 710 -29.51 11.33 -45.44
CA ASP A 710 -30.65 10.40 -45.38
C ASP A 710 -32.03 11.09 -45.25
N ASP A 711 -32.09 12.43 -45.22
CA ASP A 711 -33.31 13.15 -44.81
C ASP A 711 -34.28 13.53 -45.95
N GLN A 712 -34.37 12.72 -47.02
CA GLN A 712 -35.42 12.88 -48.05
C GLN A 712 -36.75 12.18 -47.68
N GLN A 713 -36.88 11.60 -46.48
CA GLN A 713 -38.09 10.86 -46.08
C GLN A 713 -38.69 11.12 -44.68
N MET A 714 -38.23 12.10 -43.89
CA MET A 714 -38.84 12.38 -42.59
C MET A 714 -39.79 13.59 -42.59
N THR A 715 -40.93 13.45 -43.25
CA THR A 715 -42.14 14.18 -42.83
C THR A 715 -42.83 13.33 -41.74
N ASN A 716 -42.85 13.83 -40.49
CA ASN A 716 -43.54 13.29 -39.29
C ASN A 716 -42.77 12.45 -38.26
N THR A 717 -41.45 12.53 -38.19
CA THR A 717 -40.71 11.94 -37.05
C THR A 717 -40.36 13.04 -36.06
N SER A 718 -41.04 13.00 -34.92
CA SER A 718 -40.73 13.89 -33.80
C SER A 718 -39.29 13.67 -33.31
N TRP A 719 -38.63 14.75 -32.88
CA TRP A 719 -37.35 14.74 -32.16
C TRP A 719 -37.27 13.79 -30.94
N TYR A 720 -38.38 13.15 -30.53
CA TYR A 720 -38.47 12.26 -29.37
C TYR A 720 -37.57 11.01 -29.43
N SER A 721 -37.05 10.60 -30.59
CA SER A 721 -36.32 9.31 -30.72
C SER A 721 -34.79 9.39 -30.64
N CYS A 722 -34.16 10.56 -30.77
CA CYS A 722 -32.68 10.64 -30.80
C CYS A 722 -32.02 10.70 -29.41
N PHE A 723 -32.78 11.02 -28.36
CA PHE A 723 -32.27 11.14 -26.98
C PHE A 723 -32.47 9.91 -26.09
N ILE A 724 -32.84 8.75 -26.65
CA ILE A 724 -32.98 7.48 -25.90
C ILE A 724 -31.70 6.61 -26.00
N PHE A 725 -30.75 6.98 -26.84
CA PHE A 725 -29.44 6.31 -26.95
C PHE A 725 -28.34 7.36 -27.13
N TRP A 726 -28.06 8.12 -26.08
CA TRP A 726 -26.76 8.74 -25.84
C TRP A 726 -26.44 8.59 -24.37
#